data_AF-A0AB38E9N0-F1
#
_entry.id   AF-A0AB38E9N0-F1
#
_cell.length_a   1.000
_cell.length_b   1.000
_cell.length_c   1.000
_cell.angle_alpha   90.00
_cell.angle_beta   90.00
_cell.angle_gamma   90.00
#
_symmetry.space_group_name_H-M   'P 1'
#
loop_
_entity.id
_entity.type
_entity.pdbx_description
1 polymer ?
#
loop_
_entity_poly.entity_id
_entity_poly.type
_entity_poly.pdbx_seq_one_letter_code
_entity_poly.pdbx_strand_id
1 'polypeptide(L)'
;MRLDEQGQWQLVARRRLRGGGVGDSSHAHLPEETPGSSTGSIPSDYEMPAAMQAGLDVVLSNKPYDPTGIGMEAYFESYFVDLRQSFVARREKLYEDARTFFAGFSPPPKPQLPPLTPPVAIDTLIEHVFAQGNGLVLSEAPKSVASKRLLLLNMPLLAEQRVEVLYIEHLLTDKHLSKLARYSQLGKKSRSGSHELKHYLHDLNRGTLNNSSTDYDYYHLIKAAHRYGIEVRPFSSSISYPFLDHPVLSAANDTSAVQKMSNFFGHTLISSDVASAPTKRWVALLDQKLATTHDGVLGIAEMQGVVSVHVRDIPAGRPTRITKGTGELPREGTQARYDFTIAFSDTTLIVPQAPLPHGNKLDDMLLRELRGQSAGAGGERWAGQYGFIRDEDGAWRWIAPEDWPADSPMTAIQQSLTDPVYEMPLDTRTTLHTLANFERRGLDMEYFFEESQYETVRNVFALHRKKLQQDAALISDVQLPPRPTLPAVNPRTTTAQLFETLYQHTDGIVIGESHFSVASKKMIIDNLPLLSQQNVRTLYMEHLLTDLHQADLDRFFETGQMSKTLLHDLKVLDRGHRTDPDKVYTFEQLVIKAQQHGMEVRAIDCAASYHLSGLDNDGSITRQQMMNYFASRTLRRHQDVMGSHKWIALVGNSHSNVYQGVVPGIAELEGGIGLRVIDVAPGQSKGVMHDLVELVSADISRTKVHIKGDYRVEIEIPRAKDAIRPPQPVTLEQRLARPGLFLVEESEGNLLTIVHRARDTWIHRTPVLVNAEGKLYLERVRWPRIHLKPFDDMDALVAALEEMNLTRVG
;
A
#
# COMPACT_ATOMS: atom_id res chain seq x y z
N MET A 1 63.27 -28.73 -26.37
CA MET A 1 64.34 -28.47 -27.35
C MET A 1 64.09 -27.11 -27.96
N ARG A 2 65.12 -26.30 -28.17
CA ARG A 2 65.08 -24.99 -28.85
C ARG A 2 66.28 -24.92 -29.81
N LEU A 3 66.13 -24.28 -30.97
CA LEU A 3 67.22 -23.96 -31.90
C LEU A 3 67.97 -22.70 -31.41
N ASP A 4 69.30 -22.71 -31.48
CA ASP A 4 70.11 -21.50 -31.29
C ASP A 4 70.33 -20.73 -32.61
N GLU A 5 70.92 -19.54 -32.51
CA GLU A 5 71.14 -18.63 -33.65
C GLU A 5 72.19 -19.14 -34.66
N GLN A 6 72.77 -20.32 -34.44
CA GLN A 6 73.71 -20.99 -35.36
C GLN A 6 73.09 -22.27 -35.95
N GLY A 7 71.81 -22.53 -35.69
CA GLY A 7 71.06 -23.62 -36.32
C GLY A 7 71.24 -24.98 -35.66
N GLN A 8 71.76 -25.07 -34.43
CA GLN A 8 71.87 -26.34 -33.70
C GLN A 8 70.77 -26.52 -32.66
N TRP A 9 70.34 -27.77 -32.48
CA TRP A 9 69.28 -28.16 -31.54
C TRP A 9 69.84 -28.30 -30.11
N GLN A 10 69.35 -27.47 -29.18
CA GLN A 10 69.68 -27.58 -27.76
C GLN A 10 68.52 -28.14 -26.92
N LEU A 11 68.86 -29.06 -26.01
CA LEU A 11 67.93 -29.81 -25.16
C LEU A 11 67.66 -29.04 -23.86
N VAL A 12 66.57 -28.26 -23.84
CA VAL A 12 66.12 -27.58 -22.61
C VAL A 12 65.68 -28.61 -21.57
N ALA A 13 66.32 -28.62 -20.40
CA ALA A 13 66.06 -29.54 -19.31
C ALA A 13 64.65 -29.33 -18.72
N ARG A 14 63.84 -30.41 -18.70
CA ARG A 14 62.53 -30.48 -18.05
C ARG A 14 62.72 -30.63 -16.53
N ARG A 15 62.21 -29.70 -15.72
CA ARG A 15 61.98 -29.97 -14.28
C ARG A 15 60.79 -30.92 -14.15
N ARG A 16 61.10 -32.16 -13.78
CA ARG A 16 60.18 -33.28 -13.61
C ARG A 16 59.24 -33.06 -12.41
N LEU A 17 57.97 -33.39 -12.62
CA LEU A 17 57.06 -33.87 -11.57
C LEU A 17 57.63 -35.19 -10.98
N ARG A 18 57.57 -35.33 -9.66
CA ARG A 18 57.68 -36.62 -8.95
C ARG A 18 56.65 -36.64 -7.82
N GLY A 19 55.67 -37.52 -7.94
CA GLY A 19 54.88 -37.99 -6.82
C GLY A 19 55.55 -39.19 -6.13
N GLY A 20 55.08 -39.48 -4.92
CA GLY A 20 55.05 -40.78 -4.24
C GLY A 20 56.39 -41.42 -3.84
N GLY A 21 56.65 -41.48 -2.53
CA GLY A 21 57.71 -42.31 -1.94
C GLY A 21 57.80 -42.17 -0.42
N VAL A 22 57.71 -43.30 0.27
CA VAL A 22 57.65 -43.53 1.73
C VAL A 22 59.01 -43.30 2.43
N GLY A 23 58.95 -42.81 3.69
CA GLY A 23 60.04 -42.82 4.71
C GLY A 23 61.12 -41.75 4.48
N ASP A 24 61.53 -40.90 5.42
CA ASP A 24 61.94 -41.13 6.79
C ASP A 24 62.15 -39.76 7.48
N SER A 25 62.14 -39.81 8.80
CA SER A 25 62.16 -38.72 9.77
C SER A 25 63.29 -37.66 9.61
N SER A 26 62.91 -36.38 9.54
CA SER A 26 63.68 -35.28 10.13
C SER A 26 62.77 -34.06 10.36
N HIS A 27 62.39 -33.85 11.62
CA HIS A 27 61.65 -32.66 12.06
C HIS A 27 62.55 -31.43 11.98
N ALA A 28 62.39 -30.62 10.94
CA ALA A 28 62.78 -29.21 10.98
C ALA A 28 61.60 -28.41 11.52
N HIS A 29 61.74 -27.86 12.73
CA HIS A 29 60.78 -26.93 13.32
C HIS A 29 60.55 -25.75 12.36
N LEU A 30 59.30 -25.60 11.91
CA LEU A 30 58.82 -24.36 11.29
C LEU A 30 58.66 -23.30 12.40
N PRO A 31 58.95 -22.02 12.13
CA PRO A 31 58.81 -20.98 13.15
C PRO A 31 57.34 -20.84 13.56
N GLU A 32 57.09 -20.71 14.86
CA GLU A 32 55.77 -20.39 15.42
C GLU A 32 55.18 -19.16 14.74
N GLU A 33 53.99 -19.33 14.16
CA GLU A 33 53.15 -18.21 13.72
C GLU A 33 52.74 -17.41 14.96
N THR A 34 53.24 -16.17 15.06
CA THR A 34 52.75 -15.21 16.07
C THR A 34 51.24 -15.03 15.93
N PRO A 35 50.45 -15.12 17.02
CA PRO A 35 49.01 -14.92 16.97
C PRO A 35 48.69 -13.52 16.45
N GLY A 36 47.85 -13.44 15.42
CA GLY A 36 47.32 -12.17 14.94
C GLY A 36 46.55 -11.44 16.05
N SER A 37 46.71 -10.11 16.06
CA SER A 37 46.08 -9.14 16.96
C SER A 37 44.69 -9.57 17.46
N SER A 38 44.58 -9.68 18.78
CA SER A 38 43.39 -10.02 19.57
C SER A 38 42.11 -9.32 19.10
N THR A 39 41.07 -10.10 18.85
CA THR A 39 39.68 -9.64 18.97
C THR A 39 39.43 -9.33 20.45
N GLY A 40 38.96 -8.12 20.75
CA GLY A 40 38.60 -7.75 22.12
C GLY A 40 37.45 -8.64 22.61
N SER A 41 37.64 -9.30 23.76
CA SER A 41 36.62 -9.97 24.59
C SER A 41 35.42 -10.63 23.90
N ILE A 42 35.65 -11.48 22.88
CA ILE A 42 34.61 -12.44 22.47
C ILE A 42 34.49 -13.49 23.59
N PRO A 43 33.28 -13.83 24.07
CA PRO A 43 33.14 -14.89 25.04
C PRO A 43 33.61 -16.21 24.42
N SER A 44 34.71 -16.77 24.95
CA SER A 44 35.28 -18.06 24.52
C SER A 44 34.27 -19.22 24.57
N ASP A 45 33.16 -19.01 25.26
CA ASP A 45 32.07 -19.96 25.45
C ASP A 45 31.26 -20.19 24.16
N TYR A 46 31.27 -19.23 23.23
CA TYR A 46 30.53 -19.28 21.97
C TYR A 46 31.41 -19.55 20.74
N GLU A 47 32.63 -20.03 20.96
CA GLU A 47 33.57 -20.43 19.91
C GLU A 47 34.08 -21.84 20.16
N MET A 48 34.52 -22.53 19.11
CA MET A 48 35.21 -23.79 19.29
C MET A 48 36.63 -23.58 19.83
N PRO A 49 37.07 -24.37 20.85
CA PRO A 49 38.42 -24.26 21.40
C PRO A 49 39.51 -24.39 20.32
N ALA A 50 40.62 -23.67 20.46
CA ALA A 50 41.70 -23.66 19.47
C ALA A 50 42.21 -25.07 19.10
N ALA A 51 42.36 -25.97 20.09
CA ALA A 51 42.77 -27.36 19.87
C ALA A 51 41.78 -28.19 19.02
N MET A 52 40.53 -27.74 18.95
CA MET A 52 39.41 -28.41 18.30
C MET A 52 39.07 -27.81 16.92
N GLN A 53 39.57 -26.61 16.60
CA GLN A 53 39.27 -25.90 15.35
C GLN A 53 39.73 -26.65 14.09
N ALA A 54 40.82 -27.42 14.18
CA ALA A 54 41.33 -28.19 13.04
C ALA A 54 40.34 -29.27 12.53
N GLY A 55 39.42 -29.73 13.38
CA GLY A 55 38.39 -30.71 13.03
C GLY A 55 37.04 -30.09 12.62
N LEU A 56 36.92 -28.77 12.56
CA LEU A 56 35.64 -28.07 12.31
C LEU A 56 34.98 -28.51 10.99
N ASP A 57 35.76 -28.69 9.92
CA ASP A 57 35.22 -29.10 8.62
C ASP A 57 34.46 -30.43 8.69
N VAL A 58 34.95 -31.36 9.53
CA VAL A 58 34.31 -32.66 9.74
C VAL A 58 32.97 -32.51 10.46
N VAL A 59 32.94 -31.73 11.54
CA VAL A 59 31.71 -31.49 12.32
C VAL A 59 30.67 -30.77 11.50
N LEU A 60 31.05 -29.66 10.85
CA LEU A 60 30.14 -28.84 10.06
C LEU A 60 29.53 -29.61 8.89
N SER A 61 30.28 -30.53 8.27
CA SER A 61 29.77 -31.34 7.16
C SER A 61 28.64 -32.31 7.53
N ASN A 62 28.55 -32.69 8.82
CA ASN A 62 27.65 -33.72 9.37
C ASN A 62 27.60 -35.05 8.58
N LYS A 63 28.67 -35.36 7.85
CA LYS A 63 28.81 -36.61 7.08
C LYS A 63 29.76 -37.57 7.80
N PRO A 64 29.58 -38.89 7.61
CA PRO A 64 30.58 -39.87 8.03
C PRO A 64 31.92 -39.53 7.38
N TYR A 65 32.95 -39.39 8.22
CA TYR A 65 34.29 -39.05 7.77
C TYR A 65 35.15 -40.30 7.69
N ASP A 66 35.48 -40.74 6.48
CA ASP A 66 36.50 -41.75 6.23
C ASP A 66 37.43 -41.27 5.09
N PRO A 67 38.62 -40.74 5.41
CA PRO A 67 39.59 -40.31 4.41
C PRO A 67 40.23 -41.49 3.66
N THR A 68 40.06 -42.73 4.13
CA THR A 68 40.64 -43.94 3.54
C THR A 68 39.72 -44.64 2.55
N GLY A 69 38.41 -44.43 2.66
CA GLY A 69 37.39 -44.98 1.76
C GLY A 69 37.23 -46.50 1.84
N ILE A 70 37.68 -47.14 2.93
CA ILE A 70 37.65 -48.59 3.12
C ILE A 70 36.72 -49.05 4.26
N GLY A 71 35.80 -48.19 4.69
CA GLY A 71 34.76 -48.55 5.66
C GLY A 71 35.20 -48.37 7.11
N MET A 72 36.07 -47.38 7.38
CA MET A 72 36.60 -47.07 8.72
C MET A 72 35.84 -45.92 9.40
N GLU A 73 34.61 -45.62 9.00
CA GLU A 73 33.83 -44.50 9.52
C GLU A 73 33.67 -44.58 11.04
N ALA A 74 33.40 -45.76 11.60
CA ALA A 74 33.24 -45.94 13.05
C ALA A 74 34.53 -45.64 13.84
N TYR A 75 35.70 -45.93 13.27
CA TYR A 75 36.99 -45.63 13.88
C TYR A 75 37.21 -44.12 13.90
N PHE A 76 37.03 -43.44 12.78
CA PHE A 76 37.19 -41.99 12.69
C PHE A 76 36.14 -41.22 13.49
N GLU A 77 34.90 -41.70 13.57
CA GLU A 77 33.88 -41.08 14.42
C GLU A 77 34.31 -41.06 15.88
N SER A 78 35.00 -42.09 16.39
CA SER A 78 35.52 -42.10 17.77
C SER A 78 36.49 -40.95 18.07
N TYR A 79 37.20 -40.42 17.06
CA TYR A 79 38.09 -39.26 17.21
C TYR A 79 37.35 -37.91 17.26
N PHE A 80 36.13 -37.85 16.74
CA PHE A 80 35.34 -36.61 16.66
C PHE A 80 34.18 -36.57 17.65
N VAL A 81 33.96 -37.61 18.46
CA VAL A 81 32.88 -37.64 19.47
C VAL A 81 32.96 -36.43 20.40
N ASP A 82 34.11 -36.21 21.04
CA ASP A 82 34.30 -35.11 21.99
C ASP A 82 34.11 -33.74 21.32
N LEU A 83 34.52 -33.64 20.05
CA LEU A 83 34.39 -32.43 19.25
C LEU A 83 32.92 -32.13 18.93
N ARG A 84 32.15 -33.13 18.47
CA ARG A 84 30.71 -33.01 18.19
C ARG A 84 29.93 -32.71 19.48
N GLN A 85 30.26 -33.37 20.59
CA GLN A 85 29.64 -33.10 21.89
C GLN A 85 29.90 -31.67 22.37
N SER A 86 31.15 -31.19 22.27
CA SER A 86 31.49 -29.80 22.60
C SER A 86 30.72 -28.81 21.72
N PHE A 87 30.63 -29.08 20.41
CA PHE A 87 29.86 -28.24 19.48
C PHE A 87 28.39 -28.14 19.88
N VAL A 88 27.73 -29.27 20.14
CA VAL A 88 26.32 -29.31 20.56
C VAL A 88 26.14 -28.58 21.90
N ALA A 89 26.96 -28.87 22.91
CA ALA A 89 26.85 -28.27 24.23
C ALA A 89 26.98 -26.74 24.20
N ARG A 90 27.88 -26.21 23.35
CA ARG A 90 28.06 -24.76 23.19
C ARG A 90 26.89 -24.11 22.44
N ARG A 91 26.29 -24.78 21.47
CA ARG A 91 25.08 -24.29 20.78
C ARG A 91 23.88 -24.24 21.73
N GLU A 92 23.72 -25.27 22.55
CA GLU A 92 22.70 -25.32 23.61
C GLU A 92 22.89 -24.16 24.61
N LYS A 93 24.12 -23.93 25.07
CA LYS A 93 24.44 -22.78 25.94
C LYS A 93 24.12 -21.44 25.27
N LEU A 94 24.56 -21.25 24.02
CA LEU A 94 24.33 -20.00 23.28
C LEU A 94 22.83 -19.73 23.11
N TYR A 95 22.02 -20.75 22.85
CA TYR A 95 20.57 -20.60 22.76
C TYR A 95 19.96 -20.12 24.08
N GLU A 96 20.33 -20.73 25.21
CA GLU A 96 19.80 -20.34 26.52
C GLU A 96 20.19 -18.91 26.91
N ASP A 97 21.44 -18.54 26.66
CA ASP A 97 21.93 -17.19 26.93
C ASP A 97 21.24 -16.16 26.02
N ALA A 98 21.08 -16.46 24.73
CA ALA A 98 20.38 -15.60 23.78
C ALA A 98 18.91 -15.42 24.17
N ARG A 99 18.22 -16.50 24.53
CA ARG A 99 16.82 -16.47 25.00
C ARG A 99 16.66 -15.57 26.22
N THR A 100 17.57 -15.71 27.19
CA THR A 100 17.58 -14.90 28.40
C THR A 100 17.86 -13.43 28.10
N PHE A 101 18.82 -13.16 27.20
CA PHE A 101 19.17 -11.81 26.77
C PHE A 101 17.96 -11.08 26.15
N PHE A 102 17.29 -11.69 25.17
CA PHE A 102 16.15 -11.05 24.49
C PHE A 102 14.93 -10.85 25.39
N ALA A 103 14.79 -11.63 26.47
CA ALA A 103 13.71 -11.44 27.43
C ALA A 103 13.85 -10.14 28.26
N GLY A 104 15.07 -9.61 28.40
CA GLY A 104 15.36 -8.42 29.21
C GLY A 104 16.04 -7.26 28.47
N PHE A 105 16.37 -7.42 27.19
CA PHE A 105 17.09 -6.40 26.42
C PHE A 105 16.20 -5.22 26.05
N SER A 106 16.72 -4.01 26.21
CA SER A 106 16.06 -2.78 25.77
C SER A 106 16.95 -2.08 24.74
N PRO A 107 16.44 -1.80 23.52
CA PRO A 107 17.25 -1.21 22.47
C PRO A 107 17.61 0.25 22.75
N PRO A 108 18.78 0.72 22.30
CA PRO A 108 19.15 2.14 22.35
C PRO A 108 18.20 3.02 21.51
N PRO A 109 18.17 4.34 21.76
CA PRO A 109 17.34 5.26 20.98
C PRO A 109 17.77 5.26 19.50
N LYS A 110 16.77 5.31 18.62
CA LYS A 110 16.98 5.32 17.17
C LYS A 110 17.60 6.65 16.70
N PRO A 111 18.59 6.65 15.78
CA PRO A 111 19.15 7.88 15.25
C PRO A 111 18.09 8.67 14.46
N GLN A 112 18.19 10.00 14.49
CA GLN A 112 17.35 10.85 13.66
C GLN A 112 17.72 10.66 12.19
N LEU A 113 16.77 10.24 11.37
CA LEU A 113 17.04 9.99 9.95
C LEU A 113 17.40 11.30 9.22
N PRO A 114 18.40 11.29 8.33
CA PRO A 114 18.76 12.47 7.57
C PRO A 114 17.58 12.94 6.69
N PRO A 115 17.33 14.25 6.58
CA PRO A 115 16.38 14.78 5.61
C PRO A 115 16.98 14.61 4.22
N LEU A 116 16.35 13.81 3.37
CA LEU A 116 16.80 13.58 2.00
C LEU A 116 15.74 14.10 1.03
N THR A 117 16.06 15.15 0.28
CA THR A 117 15.24 15.63 -0.83
C THR A 117 15.47 14.74 -2.06
N PRO A 118 14.45 14.04 -2.58
CA PRO A 118 14.59 13.24 -3.79
C PRO A 118 14.90 14.14 -5.01
N PRO A 119 15.70 13.69 -5.99
CA PRO A 119 16.37 12.39 -6.07
C PRO A 119 17.64 12.31 -5.22
N VAL A 120 17.77 11.24 -4.45
CA VAL A 120 18.95 10.99 -3.59
C VAL A 120 19.95 10.11 -4.33
N ALA A 121 21.20 10.53 -4.40
CA ALA A 121 22.29 9.72 -4.91
C ALA A 121 22.91 8.85 -3.80
N ILE A 122 23.51 7.70 -4.16
CA ILE A 122 24.06 6.72 -3.19
C ILE A 122 25.17 7.35 -2.34
N ASP A 123 26.03 8.15 -2.97
CA ASP A 123 27.10 8.88 -2.31
C ASP A 123 26.58 9.79 -1.21
N THR A 124 25.55 10.58 -1.55
CA THR A 124 24.86 11.50 -0.65
C THR A 124 24.28 10.73 0.54
N LEU A 125 23.60 9.59 0.30
CA LEU A 125 23.05 8.78 1.40
C LEU A 125 24.15 8.29 2.34
N ILE A 126 25.22 7.70 1.80
CA ILE A 126 26.32 7.14 2.60
C ILE A 126 27.01 8.24 3.44
N GLU A 127 27.25 9.41 2.84
CA GLU A 127 27.81 10.57 3.54
C GLU A 127 26.94 11.03 4.70
N HIS A 128 25.62 11.14 4.48
CA HIS A 128 24.68 11.56 5.52
C HIS A 128 24.58 10.56 6.67
N VAL A 129 24.58 9.25 6.37
CA VAL A 129 24.57 8.20 7.40
C VAL A 129 25.81 8.32 8.29
N PHE A 130 27.00 8.43 7.70
CA PHE A 130 28.23 8.52 8.48
C PHE A 130 28.49 9.90 9.10
N ALA A 131 27.77 10.94 8.69
CA ALA A 131 27.75 12.23 9.40
C ALA A 131 27.04 12.13 10.76
N GLN A 132 26.11 11.20 10.92
CA GLN A 132 25.26 11.07 12.12
C GLN A 132 25.64 9.88 13.02
N GLY A 133 26.37 8.90 12.51
CA GLY A 133 26.77 7.72 13.28
C GLY A 133 27.99 7.01 12.72
N ASN A 134 28.49 6.02 13.46
CA ASN A 134 29.67 5.24 13.06
C ASN A 134 29.31 3.85 12.48
N GLY A 135 28.05 3.43 12.54
CA GLY A 135 27.61 2.14 12.05
C GLY A 135 26.55 2.25 10.96
N LEU A 136 26.58 1.31 10.03
CA LEU A 136 25.56 1.13 9.00
C LEU A 136 25.28 -0.37 8.84
N VAL A 137 24.01 -0.76 8.91
CA VAL A 137 23.57 -2.13 8.63
C VAL A 137 22.90 -2.18 7.26
N LEU A 138 23.47 -2.99 6.36
CA LEU A 138 22.89 -3.32 5.08
C LEU A 138 22.15 -4.65 5.17
N SER A 139 20.85 -4.62 4.93
CA SER A 139 20.01 -5.81 4.77
C SER A 139 20.04 -6.28 3.33
N GLU A 140 20.21 -7.58 3.14
CA GLU A 140 20.18 -8.22 1.83
C GLU A 140 19.42 -9.55 1.84
N ALA A 141 19.11 -10.05 0.64
CA ALA A 141 18.94 -11.48 0.44
C ALA A 141 20.32 -12.13 0.17
N PRO A 142 20.64 -13.33 0.69
CA PRO A 142 21.96 -13.93 0.54
C PRO A 142 22.40 -14.13 -0.92
N LYS A 143 21.43 -14.33 -1.84
CA LYS A 143 21.68 -14.43 -3.29
C LYS A 143 21.59 -13.11 -4.05
N SER A 144 21.30 -11.99 -3.40
CA SER A 144 21.26 -10.67 -4.03
C SER A 144 22.59 -10.40 -4.73
N VAL A 145 22.56 -10.09 -6.02
CA VAL A 145 23.73 -9.61 -6.77
C VAL A 145 23.86 -8.11 -6.55
N ALA A 146 22.72 -7.41 -6.46
CA ALA A 146 22.65 -5.98 -6.27
C ALA A 146 23.37 -5.50 -5.01
N SER A 147 23.23 -6.19 -3.87
CA SER A 147 23.90 -5.83 -2.61
C SER A 147 25.42 -5.92 -2.70
N LYS A 148 25.97 -7.01 -3.26
CA LYS A 148 27.41 -7.19 -3.44
C LYS A 148 27.94 -6.18 -4.44
N ARG A 149 27.22 -5.97 -5.55
CA ARG A 149 27.56 -4.98 -6.56
C ARG A 149 27.54 -3.56 -6.00
N LEU A 150 26.54 -3.21 -5.21
CA LEU A 150 26.42 -1.90 -4.55
C LEU A 150 27.66 -1.63 -3.69
N LEU A 151 28.02 -2.55 -2.80
CA LEU A 151 29.22 -2.41 -1.97
C LEU A 151 30.49 -2.38 -2.81
N LEU A 152 30.64 -3.29 -3.79
CA LEU A 152 31.83 -3.34 -4.64
C LEU A 152 32.09 -2.02 -5.39
N LEU A 153 31.03 -1.39 -5.90
CA LEU A 153 31.12 -0.11 -6.60
C LEU A 153 31.39 1.07 -5.65
N ASN A 154 30.94 0.98 -4.40
CA ASN A 154 31.07 2.06 -3.41
C ASN A 154 32.19 1.82 -2.39
N MET A 155 33.00 0.76 -2.54
CA MET A 155 34.16 0.49 -1.69
C MET A 155 35.14 1.68 -1.56
N PRO A 156 35.49 2.42 -2.63
CA PRO A 156 36.31 3.63 -2.52
C PRO A 156 35.67 4.68 -1.61
N LEU A 157 34.36 4.94 -1.80
CA LEU A 157 33.62 5.90 -1.01
C LEU A 157 33.56 5.48 0.48
N LEU A 158 33.35 4.20 0.77
CA LEU A 158 33.39 3.70 2.15
C LEU A 158 34.76 3.96 2.79
N ALA A 159 35.85 3.75 2.05
CA ALA A 159 37.20 4.06 2.53
C ALA A 159 37.42 5.58 2.72
N GLU A 160 36.90 6.43 1.84
CA GLU A 160 36.90 7.90 1.99
C GLU A 160 36.12 8.35 3.22
N GLN A 161 34.98 7.70 3.49
CA GLN A 161 34.20 7.85 4.72
C GLN A 161 34.86 7.17 5.92
N ARG A 162 36.10 6.70 5.82
CA ARG A 162 36.87 6.07 6.90
C ARG A 162 36.16 4.86 7.53
N VAL A 163 35.39 4.12 6.74
CA VAL A 163 34.91 2.79 7.15
C VAL A 163 36.12 1.88 7.24
N GLU A 164 36.36 1.32 8.42
CA GLU A 164 37.53 0.49 8.71
C GLU A 164 37.17 -1.00 8.78
N VAL A 165 35.91 -1.32 9.09
CA VAL A 165 35.46 -2.71 9.31
C VAL A 165 34.22 -3.03 8.47
N LEU A 166 34.25 -4.18 7.80
CA LEU A 166 33.11 -4.79 7.14
C LEU A 166 32.79 -6.13 7.79
N TYR A 167 31.66 -6.23 8.50
CA TYR A 167 31.15 -7.48 9.03
C TYR A 167 30.37 -8.24 7.95
N ILE A 168 30.65 -9.54 7.81
CA ILE A 168 29.95 -10.44 6.90
C ILE A 168 29.40 -11.62 7.69
N GLU A 169 28.08 -11.84 7.60
CA GLU A 169 27.34 -12.93 8.28
C GLU A 169 28.00 -14.29 8.08
N HIS A 170 28.31 -14.62 6.83
CA HIS A 170 28.71 -15.97 6.40
C HIS A 170 30.19 -16.28 6.61
N LEU A 171 30.88 -15.60 7.53
CA LEU A 171 32.24 -15.91 7.93
C LEU A 171 32.25 -16.27 9.42
N LEU A 172 33.17 -17.15 9.82
CA LEU A 172 33.25 -17.68 11.19
C LEU A 172 34.50 -17.16 11.91
N THR A 173 34.36 -16.66 13.13
CA THR A 173 35.46 -16.16 13.97
C THR A 173 36.50 -17.26 14.25
N ASP A 174 36.04 -18.45 14.61
CA ASP A 174 36.86 -19.62 14.96
C ASP A 174 37.39 -20.43 13.77
N LYS A 175 37.22 -19.92 12.54
CA LYS A 175 37.73 -20.57 11.32
C LYS A 175 38.48 -19.65 10.36
N HIS A 176 38.01 -18.41 10.18
CA HIS A 176 38.46 -17.56 9.07
C HIS A 176 39.37 -16.41 9.45
N LEU A 177 39.47 -16.04 10.74
CA LEU A 177 40.19 -14.83 11.18
C LEU A 177 41.64 -14.78 10.69
N SER A 178 42.42 -15.86 10.85
CA SER A 178 43.83 -15.90 10.44
C SER A 178 44.00 -15.68 8.93
N LYS A 179 43.12 -16.28 8.12
CA LYS A 179 43.14 -16.13 6.66
C LYS A 179 42.71 -14.74 6.23
N LEU A 180 41.66 -14.17 6.86
CA LEU A 180 41.22 -12.80 6.59
C LEU A 180 42.34 -11.80 6.90
N ALA A 181 42.99 -11.93 8.07
CA ALA A 181 44.12 -11.09 8.45
C ALA A 181 45.30 -11.18 7.47
N ARG A 182 45.68 -12.41 7.07
CA ARG A 182 46.74 -12.62 6.07
C ARG A 182 46.43 -11.94 4.74
N TYR A 183 45.21 -12.10 4.22
CA TYR A 183 44.84 -11.50 2.92
C TYR A 183 44.58 -10.00 3.02
N SER A 184 44.18 -9.49 4.18
CA SER A 184 44.10 -8.05 4.46
C SER A 184 45.48 -7.39 4.39
N GLN A 185 46.50 -7.99 5.03
CA GLN A 185 47.90 -7.52 4.95
C GLN A 185 48.47 -7.54 3.53
N LEU A 186 48.08 -8.53 2.72
CA LEU A 186 48.46 -8.57 1.31
C LEU A 186 47.78 -7.46 0.51
N GLY A 187 46.52 -7.14 0.79
CA GLY A 187 45.78 -6.03 0.19
C GLY A 187 45.95 -5.94 -1.33
N LYS A 188 46.46 -4.80 -1.82
CA LYS A 188 46.71 -4.55 -3.25
C LYS A 188 47.80 -5.46 -3.87
N LYS A 189 48.66 -6.08 -3.06
CA LYS A 189 49.79 -6.92 -3.52
C LYS A 189 49.34 -8.28 -4.05
N SER A 190 48.16 -8.75 -3.65
CA SER A 190 47.60 -10.02 -4.15
C SER A 190 46.56 -9.79 -5.24
N ARG A 191 46.68 -10.51 -6.36
CA ARG A 191 45.66 -10.50 -7.42
C ARG A 191 44.50 -11.47 -7.12
N SER A 192 44.77 -12.53 -6.35
CA SER A 192 43.80 -13.55 -5.92
C SER A 192 43.52 -13.46 -4.41
N GLY A 193 42.31 -13.84 -4.01
CA GLY A 193 41.95 -14.03 -2.60
C GLY A 193 42.25 -15.45 -2.14
N SER A 194 41.75 -15.81 -0.95
CA SER A 194 41.84 -17.19 -0.45
C SER A 194 40.95 -18.12 -1.26
N HIS A 195 41.55 -19.14 -1.89
CA HIS A 195 40.80 -20.21 -2.55
C HIS A 195 39.90 -20.95 -1.56
N GLU A 196 40.36 -21.13 -0.32
CA GLU A 196 39.56 -21.78 0.70
C GLU A 196 38.32 -20.97 1.09
N LEU A 197 38.43 -19.65 1.26
CA LEU A 197 37.25 -18.82 1.51
C LEU A 197 36.29 -18.86 0.31
N LYS A 198 36.84 -18.89 -0.92
CA LYS A 198 36.02 -19.05 -2.13
C LYS A 198 35.24 -20.36 -2.12
N HIS A 199 35.91 -21.49 -1.85
CA HIS A 199 35.27 -22.81 -1.80
C HIS A 199 34.25 -22.91 -0.66
N TYR A 200 34.63 -22.46 0.53
CA TYR A 200 33.74 -22.42 1.68
C TYR A 200 32.45 -21.64 1.39
N LEU A 201 32.55 -20.39 0.90
CA LEU A 201 31.38 -19.56 0.58
C LEU A 201 30.54 -20.15 -0.56
N HIS A 202 31.17 -20.82 -1.52
CA HIS A 202 30.48 -21.50 -2.62
C HIS A 202 29.68 -22.73 -2.16
N ASP A 203 30.23 -23.52 -1.25
CA ASP A 203 29.64 -24.79 -0.82
C ASP A 203 28.75 -24.66 0.43
N LEU A 204 28.81 -23.51 1.12
CA LEU A 204 28.09 -23.25 2.37
C LEU A 204 26.59 -23.52 2.25
N ASN A 205 26.08 -24.33 3.19
CA ASN A 205 24.68 -24.74 3.25
C ASN A 205 24.17 -25.24 1.88
N ARG A 206 24.96 -26.04 1.16
CA ARG A 206 24.62 -26.60 -0.17
C ARG A 206 24.45 -25.53 -1.25
N GLY A 207 25.29 -24.50 -1.22
CA GLY A 207 25.30 -23.44 -2.24
C GLY A 207 24.20 -22.39 -2.08
N THR A 208 23.71 -22.18 -0.85
CA THR A 208 22.69 -21.15 -0.56
C THR A 208 23.12 -19.74 -0.93
N LEU A 209 24.43 -19.46 -0.94
CA LEU A 209 24.99 -18.16 -1.31
C LEU A 209 25.28 -18.02 -2.82
N ASN A 210 25.16 -19.11 -3.59
CA ASN A 210 25.48 -19.08 -5.01
C ASN A 210 24.41 -18.27 -5.77
N ASN A 211 24.82 -17.11 -6.29
CA ASN A 211 24.00 -16.18 -7.05
C ASN A 211 24.30 -16.20 -8.56
N SER A 212 25.04 -17.20 -9.05
CA SER A 212 25.45 -17.37 -10.45
C SER A 212 26.33 -16.25 -11.03
N SER A 213 26.61 -15.18 -10.27
CA SER A 213 27.49 -14.11 -10.71
C SER A 213 28.95 -14.52 -10.63
N THR A 214 29.73 -14.15 -11.64
CA THR A 214 31.19 -14.35 -11.65
C THR A 214 31.96 -13.23 -10.97
N ASP A 215 31.33 -12.07 -10.78
CA ASP A 215 32.01 -10.81 -10.41
C ASP A 215 31.44 -10.17 -9.13
N TYR A 216 30.21 -10.52 -8.74
CA TYR A 216 29.48 -9.89 -7.64
C TYR A 216 29.04 -10.94 -6.60
N ASP A 217 30.02 -11.51 -5.91
CA ASP A 217 29.82 -12.47 -4.81
C ASP A 217 30.58 -12.02 -3.54
N TYR A 218 30.39 -12.73 -2.43
CA TYR A 218 31.09 -12.42 -1.16
C TYR A 218 32.62 -12.54 -1.28
N TYR A 219 33.13 -13.45 -2.11
CA TYR A 219 34.58 -13.60 -2.30
C TYR A 219 35.19 -12.35 -2.95
N HIS A 220 34.52 -11.79 -3.95
CA HIS A 220 34.92 -10.55 -4.60
C HIS A 220 34.78 -9.35 -3.66
N LEU A 221 33.70 -9.31 -2.87
CA LEU A 221 33.51 -8.29 -1.85
C LEU A 221 34.67 -8.27 -0.83
N ILE A 222 35.08 -9.43 -0.32
CA ILE A 222 36.21 -9.57 0.62
C ILE A 222 37.51 -9.05 0.00
N LYS A 223 37.78 -9.44 -1.25
CA LYS A 223 38.97 -8.97 -1.97
C LYS A 223 38.97 -7.45 -2.16
N ALA A 224 37.82 -6.86 -2.48
CA ALA A 224 37.70 -5.43 -2.67
C ALA A 224 37.92 -4.67 -1.36
N ALA A 225 37.30 -5.11 -0.26
CA ALA A 225 37.52 -4.54 1.07
C ALA A 225 39.02 -4.48 1.43
N HIS A 226 39.71 -5.61 1.33
CA HIS A 226 41.16 -5.67 1.60
C HIS A 226 42.00 -4.77 0.67
N ARG A 227 41.59 -4.61 -0.60
CA ARG A 227 42.28 -3.73 -1.56
C ARG A 227 42.17 -2.25 -1.13
N TYR A 228 41.07 -1.86 -0.49
CA TYR A 228 40.82 -0.51 0.01
C TYR A 228 41.19 -0.32 1.49
N GLY A 229 41.82 -1.32 2.12
CA GLY A 229 42.26 -1.22 3.51
C GLY A 229 41.14 -1.38 4.54
N ILE A 230 39.98 -1.89 4.13
CA ILE A 230 38.86 -2.20 5.01
C ILE A 230 39.04 -3.63 5.52
N GLU A 231 39.10 -3.79 6.84
CA GLU A 231 39.20 -5.08 7.51
C GLU A 231 37.88 -5.83 7.39
N VAL A 232 37.90 -7.05 6.83
CA VAL A 232 36.73 -7.92 6.85
C VAL A 232 36.73 -8.73 8.13
N ARG A 233 35.66 -8.61 8.91
CA ARG A 233 35.45 -9.40 10.12
C ARG A 233 34.30 -10.40 9.97
N PRO A 234 34.46 -11.62 10.50
CA PRO A 234 33.35 -12.52 10.71
C PRO A 234 32.28 -11.91 11.60
N PHE A 235 31.01 -12.12 11.27
CA PHE A 235 29.89 -11.77 12.16
C PHE A 235 29.44 -12.96 13.01
N SER A 236 29.71 -14.18 12.56
CA SER A 236 29.27 -15.42 13.21
C SER A 236 30.47 -16.20 13.77
N SER A 237 30.21 -17.15 14.68
CA SER A 237 31.11 -18.26 14.98
C SER A 237 30.53 -19.56 14.41
N SER A 238 31.30 -20.65 14.43
CA SER A 238 30.75 -21.97 14.08
C SER A 238 29.54 -22.36 14.96
N ILE A 239 29.45 -21.83 16.18
CA ILE A 239 28.37 -22.07 17.13
C ILE A 239 27.14 -21.21 16.85
N SER A 240 27.30 -19.95 16.46
CA SER A 240 26.14 -19.07 16.20
C SER A 240 25.55 -19.22 14.79
N TYR A 241 26.35 -19.63 13.80
CA TYR A 241 25.91 -19.68 12.42
C TYR A 241 24.80 -20.74 12.17
N PRO A 242 23.80 -20.43 11.32
CA PRO A 242 22.67 -21.32 11.00
C PRO A 242 23.02 -22.40 9.98
N PHE A 243 23.78 -23.43 10.38
CA PHE A 243 24.01 -24.58 9.50
C PHE A 243 22.75 -25.45 9.37
N LEU A 244 22.38 -25.81 8.13
CA LEU A 244 21.15 -26.57 7.81
C LEU A 244 21.06 -27.91 8.56
N ASP A 245 22.19 -28.59 8.75
CA ASP A 245 22.25 -29.95 9.27
C ASP A 245 22.54 -29.99 10.79
N HIS A 246 22.42 -28.86 11.52
CA HIS A 246 22.75 -28.73 12.95
C HIS A 246 21.69 -27.97 13.77
N PRO A 247 20.47 -28.54 13.97
CA PRO A 247 19.45 -27.94 14.83
C PRO A 247 19.85 -27.99 16.31
N VAL A 248 19.31 -27.08 17.11
CA VAL A 248 19.44 -27.08 18.58
C VAL A 248 18.20 -27.77 19.16
N LEU A 249 18.39 -28.84 19.95
CA LEU A 249 17.29 -29.71 20.35
C LEU A 249 16.38 -29.04 21.39
N SER A 250 16.96 -28.31 22.35
CA SER A 250 16.17 -27.54 23.33
C SER A 250 15.33 -26.43 22.69
N ALA A 251 15.65 -26.03 21.46
CA ALA A 251 14.98 -24.99 20.72
C ALA A 251 13.86 -25.50 19.80
N ALA A 252 13.49 -26.79 19.86
CA ALA A 252 12.54 -27.39 18.91
C ALA A 252 11.17 -26.68 18.81
N ASN A 253 10.75 -25.98 19.87
CA ASN A 253 9.49 -25.22 19.92
C ASN A 253 9.66 -23.71 19.74
N ASP A 254 10.89 -23.22 19.57
CA ASP A 254 11.18 -21.80 19.33
C ASP A 254 11.64 -21.60 17.87
N THR A 255 10.70 -21.19 17.02
CA THR A 255 10.96 -20.93 15.60
C THR A 255 11.94 -19.78 15.35
N SER A 256 12.20 -18.95 16.36
CA SER A 256 13.08 -17.78 16.30
C SER A 256 14.47 -18.02 16.92
N ALA A 257 14.73 -19.22 17.43
CA ALA A 257 15.96 -19.56 18.17
C ALA A 257 17.25 -19.24 17.39
N VAL A 258 17.29 -19.64 16.13
CA VAL A 258 18.45 -19.43 15.25
C VAL A 258 18.74 -17.94 15.06
N GLN A 259 17.69 -17.14 14.86
CA GLN A 259 17.80 -15.69 14.72
C GLN A 259 18.31 -15.05 16.01
N LYS A 260 17.78 -15.47 17.17
CA LYS A 260 18.24 -15.00 18.50
C LYS A 260 19.71 -15.33 18.72
N MET A 261 20.15 -16.57 18.45
CA MET A 261 21.55 -16.98 18.61
C MET A 261 22.50 -16.14 17.75
N SER A 262 22.18 -15.95 16.47
CA SER A 262 22.98 -15.13 15.54
C SER A 262 23.04 -13.67 15.97
N ASN A 263 21.88 -13.06 16.29
CA ASN A 263 21.84 -11.64 16.68
C ASN A 263 22.48 -11.40 18.04
N PHE A 264 22.30 -12.29 19.02
CA PHE A 264 22.96 -12.18 20.32
C PHE A 264 24.49 -12.25 20.20
N PHE A 265 25.01 -13.23 19.47
CA PHE A 265 26.45 -13.34 19.23
C PHE A 265 26.99 -12.14 18.46
N GLY A 266 26.35 -11.79 17.34
CA GLY A 266 26.77 -10.67 16.49
C GLY A 266 26.71 -9.32 17.20
N HIS A 267 25.67 -9.08 18.01
CA HIS A 267 25.59 -7.90 18.87
C HIS A 267 26.73 -7.86 19.88
N THR A 268 26.99 -8.96 20.59
CA THR A 268 28.07 -9.06 21.57
C THR A 268 29.43 -8.76 20.93
N LEU A 269 29.67 -9.32 19.74
CA LEU A 269 30.90 -9.08 18.97
C LEU A 269 31.05 -7.61 18.59
N ILE A 270 30.06 -7.02 17.91
CA ILE A 270 30.11 -5.64 17.45
C ILE A 270 30.23 -4.68 18.64
N SER A 271 29.48 -4.91 19.72
CA SER A 271 29.54 -4.07 20.91
C SER A 271 30.90 -4.13 21.61
N SER A 272 31.54 -5.30 21.65
CA SER A 272 32.92 -5.45 22.14
C SER A 272 33.90 -4.65 21.28
N ASP A 273 33.79 -4.77 19.96
CA ASP A 273 34.65 -4.06 19.01
C ASP A 273 34.46 -2.53 19.09
N VAL A 274 33.22 -2.06 19.14
CA VAL A 274 32.88 -0.63 19.32
C VAL A 274 33.37 -0.11 20.66
N ALA A 275 33.25 -0.89 21.75
CA ALA A 275 33.77 -0.50 23.06
C ALA A 275 35.30 -0.35 23.03
N SER A 276 36.00 -1.23 22.31
CA SER A 276 37.46 -1.16 22.16
C SER A 276 37.94 0.00 21.29
N ALA A 277 37.12 0.43 20.32
CA ALA A 277 37.49 1.44 19.34
C ALA A 277 36.26 2.26 18.89
N PRO A 278 35.74 3.16 19.73
CA PRO A 278 34.42 3.79 19.54
C PRO A 278 34.33 4.74 18.34
N THR A 279 35.48 5.21 17.83
CA THR A 279 35.55 6.09 16.66
C THR A 279 35.62 5.35 15.33
N LYS A 280 35.82 4.02 15.34
CA LYS A 280 35.90 3.24 14.11
C LYS A 280 34.55 3.16 13.45
N ARG A 281 34.50 3.48 12.15
CA ARG A 281 33.30 3.31 11.35
C ARG A 281 33.22 1.89 10.78
N TRP A 282 32.02 1.33 10.78
CA TRP A 282 31.80 -0.04 10.35
C TRP A 282 30.53 -0.18 9.52
N VAL A 283 30.54 -1.19 8.65
CA VAL A 283 29.38 -1.64 7.88
C VAL A 283 29.15 -3.11 8.21
N ALA A 284 27.90 -3.53 8.39
CA ALA A 284 27.53 -4.93 8.46
C ALA A 284 26.63 -5.29 7.28
N LEU A 285 26.99 -6.33 6.53
CA LEU A 285 26.15 -6.90 5.47
C LEU A 285 25.52 -8.19 5.99
N LEU A 286 24.21 -8.17 6.19
CA LEU A 286 23.47 -9.20 6.92
C LEU A 286 22.19 -9.61 6.15
N ASP A 287 21.77 -10.86 6.30
CA ASP A 287 20.44 -11.30 5.89
C ASP A 287 19.37 -10.42 6.53
N GLN A 288 18.29 -10.17 5.79
CA GLN A 288 17.13 -9.38 6.22
C GLN A 288 16.63 -9.73 7.64
N LYS A 289 16.66 -11.01 8.02
CA LYS A 289 16.17 -11.46 9.33
C LYS A 289 17.09 -11.07 10.48
N LEU A 290 18.38 -10.87 10.21
CA LEU A 290 19.37 -10.47 11.21
C LEU A 290 19.58 -8.96 11.23
N ALA A 291 19.43 -8.31 10.08
CA ALA A 291 19.67 -6.88 9.91
C ALA A 291 18.71 -6.00 10.71
N THR A 292 17.40 -6.29 10.65
CA THR A 292 16.34 -5.48 11.29
C THR A 292 15.33 -6.35 12.01
N THR A 293 14.38 -5.72 12.71
CA THR A 293 13.36 -6.44 13.47
C THR A 293 12.49 -7.29 12.55
N HIS A 294 12.47 -8.60 12.79
CA HIS A 294 11.75 -9.59 12.01
C HIS A 294 11.10 -10.61 12.93
N ASP A 295 9.81 -10.90 12.71
CA ASP A 295 9.00 -11.81 13.53
C ASP A 295 9.09 -11.54 15.05
N GLY A 296 9.16 -10.26 15.43
CA GLY A 296 9.21 -9.82 16.83
C GLY A 296 10.59 -9.94 17.49
N VAL A 297 11.61 -10.46 16.80
CA VAL A 297 13.00 -10.47 17.28
C VAL A 297 13.75 -9.26 16.74
N LEU A 298 14.41 -8.51 17.63
CA LEU A 298 15.20 -7.33 17.26
C LEU A 298 16.40 -7.71 16.39
N GLY A 299 16.65 -6.93 15.35
CA GLY A 299 17.82 -7.04 14.49
C GLY A 299 19.00 -6.21 14.97
N ILE A 300 20.15 -6.40 14.32
CA ILE A 300 21.40 -5.72 14.68
C ILE A 300 21.28 -4.19 14.55
N ALA A 301 20.51 -3.68 13.59
CA ALA A 301 20.31 -2.23 13.44
C ALA A 301 19.64 -1.63 14.69
N GLU A 302 18.57 -2.25 15.20
CA GLU A 302 17.91 -1.78 16.42
C GLU A 302 18.78 -2.02 17.66
N MET A 303 19.44 -3.17 17.77
CA MET A 303 20.28 -3.49 18.92
C MET A 303 21.50 -2.59 19.05
N GLN A 304 22.06 -2.11 17.93
CA GLN A 304 23.19 -1.17 17.91
C GLN A 304 22.76 0.30 17.82
N GLY A 305 21.47 0.59 17.57
CA GLY A 305 20.96 1.95 17.41
C GLY A 305 21.54 2.66 16.18
N VAL A 306 21.63 1.97 15.05
CA VAL A 306 22.25 2.48 13.81
C VAL A 306 21.27 2.47 12.64
N VAL A 307 21.62 3.21 11.58
CA VAL A 307 20.79 3.29 10.37
C VAL A 307 20.80 1.95 9.63
N SER A 308 19.62 1.53 9.17
CA SER A 308 19.37 0.33 8.38
C SER A 308 19.03 0.65 6.93
N VAL A 309 19.67 -0.03 5.99
CA VAL A 309 19.38 0.13 4.55
C VAL A 309 19.12 -1.23 3.92
N HIS A 310 17.94 -1.41 3.34
CA HIS A 310 17.58 -2.62 2.59
C HIS A 310 17.98 -2.50 1.12
N VAL A 311 18.69 -3.48 0.60
CA VAL A 311 19.02 -3.54 -0.82
C VAL A 311 18.05 -4.47 -1.54
N ARG A 312 17.34 -3.93 -2.54
CA ARG A 312 16.40 -4.66 -3.40
C ARG A 312 16.97 -4.79 -4.81
N ASP A 313 17.08 -6.02 -5.30
CA ASP A 313 17.47 -6.29 -6.69
C ASP A 313 16.39 -5.81 -7.66
N ILE A 314 16.81 -5.05 -8.69
CA ILE A 314 15.96 -4.67 -9.83
C ILE A 314 16.62 -5.10 -11.15
N PRO A 315 15.85 -5.32 -12.24
CA PRO A 315 16.43 -5.73 -13.52
C PRO A 315 17.49 -4.77 -14.08
N ALA A 316 18.41 -5.31 -14.88
CA ALA A 316 19.44 -4.54 -15.58
C ALA A 316 18.82 -3.41 -16.43
N GLY A 317 19.48 -2.25 -16.45
CA GLY A 317 19.02 -1.06 -17.19
C GLY A 317 17.98 -0.19 -16.47
N ARG A 318 17.48 -0.64 -15.30
CA ARG A 318 16.60 0.20 -14.45
C ARG A 318 17.45 1.21 -13.64
N PRO A 319 16.97 2.45 -13.44
CA PRO A 319 17.69 3.44 -12.65
C PRO A 319 17.67 3.08 -11.16
N THR A 320 18.76 3.40 -10.46
CA THR A 320 18.81 3.28 -9.00
C THR A 320 17.76 4.19 -8.35
N ARG A 321 17.06 3.66 -7.34
CA ARG A 321 16.11 4.45 -6.53
C ARG A 321 16.42 4.28 -5.06
N ILE A 322 16.35 5.38 -4.33
CA ILE A 322 16.50 5.41 -2.88
C ILE A 322 15.19 5.96 -2.30
N THR A 323 14.56 5.19 -1.41
CA THR A 323 13.34 5.59 -0.71
C THR A 323 13.56 5.55 0.80
N LYS A 324 12.95 6.49 1.52
CA LYS A 324 12.92 6.47 2.99
C LYS A 324 11.83 5.50 3.45
N GLY A 325 12.10 4.70 4.48
CA GLY A 325 11.11 3.83 5.08
C GLY A 325 9.99 4.63 5.74
N THR A 326 8.74 4.25 5.47
CA THR A 326 7.56 4.86 6.08
C THR A 326 7.50 4.46 7.55
N GLY A 327 7.65 5.43 8.44
CA GLY A 327 7.64 5.24 9.90
C GLY A 327 6.24 5.00 10.48
N GLU A 328 5.37 4.26 9.80
CA GLU A 328 4.00 4.02 10.27
C GLU A 328 3.92 2.90 11.32
N LEU A 329 2.96 3.06 12.23
CA LEU A 329 2.64 2.12 13.31
C LEU A 329 2.41 0.71 12.75
N PRO A 330 2.79 -0.35 13.50
CA PRO A 330 2.56 -1.71 13.03
C PRO A 330 1.06 -1.97 12.97
N ARG A 331 0.53 -2.27 11.78
CA ARG A 331 -0.68 -3.09 11.66
C ARG A 331 -0.26 -4.54 11.66
N GLU A 332 -1.01 -5.40 12.34
CA GLU A 332 -0.69 -6.81 12.56
C GLU A 332 -0.35 -7.52 11.23
N GLY A 333 0.90 -7.99 11.10
CA GLY A 333 1.37 -8.74 9.92
C GLY A 333 2.72 -8.28 9.35
N THR A 334 3.80 -8.89 9.84
CA THR A 334 4.97 -9.34 9.05
C THR A 334 5.64 -8.37 8.05
N GLN A 335 5.91 -7.10 8.41
CA GLN A 335 6.84 -6.28 7.62
C GLN A 335 8.08 -5.88 8.41
N ALA A 336 9.25 -6.28 7.89
CA ALA A 336 10.56 -5.81 8.34
C ALA A 336 10.66 -4.29 8.15
N ARG A 337 11.04 -3.56 9.20
CA ARG A 337 11.21 -2.10 9.16
C ARG A 337 12.63 -1.76 8.70
N TYR A 338 12.76 -0.84 7.75
CA TYR A 338 14.03 -0.31 7.28
C TYR A 338 14.00 1.20 7.27
N ASP A 339 15.14 1.85 7.48
CA ASP A 339 15.21 3.32 7.40
C ASP A 339 15.26 3.81 5.96
N PHE A 340 15.96 3.07 5.10
CA PHE A 340 16.00 3.33 3.67
C PHE A 340 15.95 2.03 2.87
N THR A 341 15.45 2.12 1.63
CA THR A 341 15.56 1.07 0.63
C THR A 341 16.34 1.60 -0.56
N ILE A 342 17.36 0.86 -1.00
CA ILE A 342 18.08 1.09 -2.25
C ILE A 342 17.65 -0.01 -3.24
N ALA A 343 16.87 0.37 -4.24
CA ALA A 343 16.59 -0.46 -5.40
C ALA A 343 17.77 -0.34 -6.38
N PHE A 344 18.56 -1.41 -6.52
CA PHE A 344 19.81 -1.40 -7.26
C PHE A 344 19.89 -2.52 -8.29
N SER A 345 20.45 -2.23 -9.46
CA SER A 345 20.34 -3.13 -10.61
C SER A 345 21.20 -4.39 -10.46
N ASP A 346 20.57 -5.54 -10.62
CA ASP A 346 21.19 -6.84 -10.86
C ASP A 346 21.46 -7.02 -12.36
N THR A 347 22.73 -7.17 -12.72
CA THR A 347 23.15 -7.35 -14.11
C THR A 347 22.80 -8.72 -14.70
N THR A 348 22.47 -9.70 -13.86
CA THR A 348 22.08 -11.05 -14.26
C THR A 348 20.57 -11.16 -14.53
N LEU A 349 19.76 -10.25 -13.99
CA LEU A 349 18.33 -10.17 -14.23
C LEU A 349 18.02 -9.31 -15.47
N ILE A 350 17.98 -9.96 -16.63
CA ILE A 350 17.58 -9.34 -17.90
C ILE A 350 16.10 -9.67 -18.15
N VAL A 351 15.23 -8.68 -17.97
CA VAL A 351 13.80 -8.80 -18.31
C VAL A 351 13.57 -8.15 -19.68
N PRO A 352 13.00 -8.85 -20.67
CA PRO A 352 12.57 -8.24 -21.92
C PRO A 352 11.58 -7.11 -21.60
N GLN A 353 11.88 -5.87 -22.03
CA GLN A 353 10.92 -4.79 -21.92
C GLN A 353 9.76 -5.10 -22.88
N ALA A 354 8.63 -5.57 -22.37
CA ALA A 354 7.39 -5.58 -23.12
C ALA A 354 7.07 -4.12 -23.52
N PRO A 355 6.61 -3.86 -24.75
CA PRO A 355 6.17 -2.53 -25.13
C PRO A 355 5.11 -2.03 -24.15
N LEU A 356 5.24 -0.77 -23.72
CA LEU A 356 4.25 -0.15 -22.85
C LEU A 356 2.89 -0.17 -23.58
N PRO A 357 1.80 -0.50 -22.88
CA PRO A 357 0.47 -0.45 -23.46
C PRO A 357 0.14 0.98 -23.95
N HIS A 358 -0.83 1.12 -24.84
CA HIS A 358 -1.33 2.44 -25.22
C HIS A 358 -2.20 3.04 -24.11
N GLY A 359 -2.12 4.35 -23.92
CA GLY A 359 -3.00 5.08 -23.00
C GLY A 359 -4.47 5.02 -23.44
N ASN A 360 -5.39 5.08 -22.48
CA ASN A 360 -6.82 5.08 -22.72
C ASN A 360 -7.49 6.40 -22.27
N LYS A 361 -8.82 6.53 -22.49
CA LYS A 361 -9.60 7.73 -22.10
C LYS A 361 -9.46 8.09 -20.61
N LEU A 362 -9.37 7.07 -19.74
CA LEU A 362 -9.19 7.24 -18.30
C LEU A 362 -7.83 7.89 -17.99
N ASP A 363 -6.78 7.41 -18.66
CA ASP A 363 -5.42 7.94 -18.52
C ASP A 363 -5.36 9.42 -18.96
N ASP A 364 -5.99 9.76 -20.09
CA ASP A 364 -6.08 11.14 -20.58
C ASP A 364 -6.84 12.07 -19.61
N MET A 365 -7.93 11.56 -19.01
CA MET A 365 -8.73 12.34 -18.07
C MET A 365 -7.96 12.61 -16.78
N LEU A 366 -7.35 11.58 -16.20
CA LEU A 366 -6.53 11.72 -14.99
C LEU A 366 -5.33 12.61 -15.23
N LEU A 367 -4.67 12.49 -16.39
CA LEU A 367 -3.59 13.39 -16.77
C LEU A 367 -4.07 14.85 -16.77
N ARG A 368 -5.28 15.13 -17.29
CA ARG A 368 -5.86 16.48 -17.26
C ARG A 368 -6.17 16.96 -15.84
N GLU A 369 -6.72 16.10 -15.00
CA GLU A 369 -7.05 16.40 -13.60
C GLU A 369 -5.82 16.66 -12.72
N LEU A 370 -4.73 15.92 -12.97
CA LEU A 370 -3.52 15.93 -12.16
C LEU A 370 -2.41 16.85 -12.72
N ARG A 371 -2.68 17.61 -13.80
CA ARG A 371 -1.70 18.54 -14.40
C ARG A 371 -1.16 19.50 -13.34
N GLY A 372 0.16 19.43 -13.11
CA GLY A 372 0.90 20.23 -12.14
C GLY A 372 1.14 19.56 -10.77
N GLN A 373 0.47 18.45 -10.47
CA GLN A 373 0.61 17.71 -9.20
C GLN A 373 1.35 16.37 -9.36
N SER A 374 1.45 15.84 -10.59
CA SER A 374 2.01 14.51 -10.85
C SER A 374 2.79 14.48 -12.16
N ALA A 375 3.93 15.17 -12.26
CA ALA A 375 4.77 15.12 -13.45
C ALA A 375 5.73 13.92 -13.39
N GLY A 376 5.26 12.73 -13.80
CA GLY A 376 6.16 11.67 -14.24
C GLY A 376 6.86 12.13 -15.52
N ALA A 377 8.19 12.15 -15.53
CA ALA A 377 8.97 12.52 -16.72
C ALA A 377 8.63 11.57 -17.89
N GLY A 378 7.99 12.11 -18.94
CA GLY A 378 7.63 11.39 -20.17
C GLY A 378 6.19 10.86 -20.15
N GLY A 379 5.29 11.49 -20.93
CA GLY A 379 3.86 11.17 -21.04
C GLY A 379 3.50 9.74 -21.46
N GLU A 380 4.48 8.91 -21.84
CA GLU A 380 4.31 7.50 -22.23
C GLU A 380 4.08 6.55 -21.03
N ARG A 381 4.32 6.99 -19.79
CA ARG A 381 4.21 6.14 -18.60
C ARG A 381 2.79 5.98 -18.04
N TRP A 382 1.81 6.72 -18.55
CA TRP A 382 0.43 6.73 -18.03
C TRP A 382 -0.46 5.62 -18.58
N ALA A 383 0.10 4.58 -19.19
CA ALA A 383 -0.66 3.50 -19.78
C ALA A 383 -0.54 2.19 -18.98
N GLY A 384 -1.57 1.35 -19.03
CA GLY A 384 -1.60 0.06 -18.33
C GLY A 384 -2.14 0.17 -16.90
N GLN A 385 -1.82 -0.80 -16.05
CA GLN A 385 -2.20 -0.76 -14.63
C GLN A 385 -1.17 0.05 -13.84
N TYR A 386 -1.65 1.02 -13.07
CA TYR A 386 -0.86 1.88 -12.21
C TYR A 386 -1.75 2.54 -11.16
N GLY A 387 -1.12 3.18 -10.18
CA GLY A 387 -1.81 4.00 -9.21
C GLY A 387 -0.92 5.08 -8.61
N PHE A 388 -1.32 5.57 -7.45
CA PHE A 388 -0.79 6.78 -6.85
C PHE A 388 -0.58 6.59 -5.35
N ILE A 389 0.43 7.27 -4.81
CA ILE A 389 0.65 7.42 -3.38
C ILE A 389 0.64 8.91 -3.05
N ARG A 390 0.12 9.27 -1.88
CA ARG A 390 0.12 10.66 -1.42
C ARG A 390 1.49 10.99 -0.83
N ASP A 391 2.08 12.13 -1.20
CA ASP A 391 3.32 12.60 -0.59
C ASP A 391 3.06 13.41 0.70
N GLU A 392 4.13 13.83 1.37
CA GLU A 392 4.08 14.61 2.62
C GLU A 392 3.34 15.95 2.45
N ASP A 393 3.35 16.51 1.23
CA ASP A 393 2.66 17.76 0.88
C ASP A 393 1.17 17.54 0.53
N GLY A 394 0.73 16.28 0.53
CA GLY A 394 -0.65 15.92 0.23
C GLY A 394 -0.96 15.81 -1.26
N ALA A 395 0.04 15.82 -2.15
CA ALA A 395 -0.11 15.67 -3.59
C ALA A 395 -0.03 14.19 -4.02
N TRP A 396 -0.72 13.86 -5.11
CA TRP A 396 -0.67 12.53 -5.69
C TRP A 396 0.62 12.33 -6.49
N ARG A 397 1.44 11.36 -6.09
CA ARG A 397 2.61 10.90 -6.85
C ARG A 397 2.30 9.57 -7.50
N TRP A 398 2.68 9.48 -8.76
CA TRP A 398 2.52 8.26 -9.53
C TRP A 398 3.45 7.15 -9.02
N ILE A 399 2.92 5.94 -8.92
CA ILE A 399 3.67 4.74 -8.60
C ILE A 399 4.16 4.13 -9.90
N ALA A 400 5.46 3.82 -9.98
CA ALA A 400 6.01 3.17 -11.16
C ALA A 400 5.35 1.80 -11.40
N PRO A 401 5.18 1.33 -12.64
CA PRO A 401 4.40 0.13 -12.93
C PRO A 401 5.08 -1.11 -12.35
N GLU A 402 6.41 -1.08 -12.20
CA GLU A 402 7.18 -2.09 -11.48
C GLU A 402 6.98 -2.11 -9.95
N ASP A 403 6.57 -0.99 -9.38
CA ASP A 403 6.27 -0.83 -7.95
C ASP A 403 4.75 -0.91 -7.67
N TRP A 404 3.94 -0.95 -8.74
CA TRP A 404 2.53 -1.27 -8.68
C TRP A 404 2.38 -2.80 -8.65
N PRO A 405 2.01 -3.39 -7.50
CA PRO A 405 1.83 -4.83 -7.43
C PRO A 405 0.70 -5.26 -8.36
N ALA A 406 0.85 -6.43 -8.99
CA ALA A 406 -0.23 -7.02 -9.75
C ALA A 406 -1.45 -7.25 -8.84
N ASP A 407 -2.65 -7.14 -9.41
CA ASP A 407 -3.88 -7.41 -8.67
C ASP A 407 -3.84 -8.83 -8.11
N SER A 408 -3.87 -8.93 -6.79
CA SER A 408 -3.94 -10.23 -6.11
C SER A 408 -5.36 -10.79 -6.23
N PRO A 409 -5.52 -12.12 -6.30
CA PRO A 409 -6.85 -12.72 -6.24
C PRO A 409 -7.51 -12.33 -4.91
N MET A 410 -8.84 -12.16 -4.93
CA MET A 410 -9.59 -11.83 -3.73
C MET A 410 -9.30 -12.83 -2.61
N THR A 411 -9.08 -12.30 -1.40
CA THR A 411 -8.93 -13.11 -0.19
C THR A 411 -10.24 -13.84 0.13
N ALA A 412 -10.16 -14.89 0.98
CA ALA A 412 -11.35 -15.61 1.42
C ALA A 412 -12.37 -14.69 2.13
N ILE A 413 -11.88 -13.67 2.85
CA ILE A 413 -12.73 -12.65 3.51
C ILE A 413 -13.43 -11.81 2.44
N GLN A 414 -12.69 -11.27 1.47
CA GLN A 414 -13.27 -10.50 0.38
C GLN A 414 -14.32 -11.30 -0.40
N GLN A 415 -14.06 -12.58 -0.67
CA GLN A 415 -15.01 -13.47 -1.34
C GLN A 415 -16.26 -13.72 -0.50
N SER A 416 -16.13 -13.80 0.82
CA SER A 416 -17.26 -13.99 1.73
C SER A 416 -18.14 -12.74 1.85
N LEU A 417 -17.63 -11.59 1.43
CA LEU A 417 -18.30 -10.29 1.53
C LEU A 417 -19.04 -9.88 0.25
N THR A 418 -18.87 -10.60 -0.87
CA THR A 418 -19.59 -10.30 -2.11
C THR A 418 -21.03 -10.82 -2.10
N ASP A 419 -21.90 -10.15 -2.86
CA ASP A 419 -23.27 -10.58 -3.13
C ASP A 419 -23.45 -10.95 -4.61
N PRO A 420 -23.11 -12.18 -5.03
CA PRO A 420 -23.17 -12.58 -6.45
C PRO A 420 -24.59 -12.61 -7.02
N VAL A 421 -25.62 -12.39 -6.20
CA VAL A 421 -27.02 -12.29 -6.66
C VAL A 421 -27.27 -10.95 -7.36
N TYR A 422 -26.62 -9.87 -6.91
CA TYR A 422 -26.88 -8.51 -7.38
C TYR A 422 -25.64 -7.77 -7.87
N GLU A 423 -24.45 -8.19 -7.44
CA GLU A 423 -23.18 -7.60 -7.85
C GLU A 423 -22.69 -8.15 -9.18
N MET A 424 -22.05 -7.29 -9.96
CA MET A 424 -21.37 -7.70 -11.18
C MET A 424 -20.11 -8.53 -10.87
N PRO A 425 -19.82 -9.60 -11.63
CA PRO A 425 -18.61 -10.39 -11.45
C PRO A 425 -17.32 -9.56 -11.62
N LEU A 426 -16.29 -9.86 -10.82
CA LEU A 426 -15.04 -9.07 -10.78
C LEU A 426 -14.32 -9.00 -12.15
N ASP A 427 -14.38 -10.04 -12.96
CA ASP A 427 -13.79 -10.09 -14.29
C ASP A 427 -14.49 -9.15 -15.29
N THR A 428 -15.73 -8.73 -15.01
CA THR A 428 -16.47 -7.75 -15.82
C THR A 428 -16.15 -6.29 -15.45
N ARG A 429 -15.45 -6.06 -14.33
CA ARG A 429 -15.24 -4.74 -13.71
C ARG A 429 -14.67 -3.69 -14.66
N THR A 430 -13.63 -4.01 -15.43
CA THR A 430 -13.02 -3.07 -16.38
C THR A 430 -13.99 -2.63 -17.48
N THR A 431 -14.77 -3.58 -18.00
CA THR A 431 -15.78 -3.33 -19.03
C THR A 431 -16.96 -2.54 -18.46
N LEU A 432 -17.44 -2.90 -17.28
CA LEU A 432 -18.50 -2.18 -16.57
C LEU A 432 -18.10 -0.74 -16.27
N HIS A 433 -16.87 -0.51 -15.80
CA HIS A 433 -16.33 0.84 -15.56
C HIS A 433 -16.33 1.68 -16.84
N THR A 434 -15.93 1.06 -17.96
CA THR A 434 -15.93 1.69 -19.28
C THR A 434 -17.35 2.09 -19.71
N LEU A 435 -18.31 1.19 -19.57
CA LEU A 435 -19.72 1.44 -19.89
C LEU A 435 -20.33 2.53 -18.99
N ALA A 436 -20.00 2.55 -17.71
CA ALA A 436 -20.55 3.51 -16.75
C ALA A 436 -19.99 4.92 -16.94
N ASN A 437 -18.69 5.05 -17.25
CA ASN A 437 -18.00 6.34 -17.21
C ASN A 437 -17.64 6.93 -18.59
N PHE A 438 -17.41 6.09 -19.60
CA PHE A 438 -16.80 6.53 -20.87
C PHE A 438 -17.64 6.28 -22.10
N GLU A 439 -18.68 5.44 -22.00
CA GLU A 439 -19.62 5.18 -23.08
C GLU A 439 -20.95 5.86 -22.85
N ARG A 440 -21.36 6.69 -23.81
CA ARG A 440 -22.62 7.43 -23.72
C ARG A 440 -23.76 6.43 -23.73
N ARG A 441 -24.62 6.46 -22.69
CA ARG A 441 -25.73 5.52 -22.50
C ARG A 441 -25.26 4.06 -22.40
N GLY A 442 -24.05 3.85 -21.84
CA GLY A 442 -23.43 2.52 -21.77
C GLY A 442 -24.24 1.46 -21.04
N LEU A 443 -25.00 1.85 -20.02
CA LEU A 443 -25.84 0.95 -19.20
C LEU A 443 -27.35 1.12 -19.46
N ASP A 444 -27.72 1.89 -20.49
CA ASP A 444 -29.10 2.08 -20.89
C ASP A 444 -29.49 1.01 -21.92
N MET A 445 -30.35 0.07 -21.50
CA MET A 445 -30.73 -1.11 -22.28
C MET A 445 -31.51 -0.82 -23.57
N GLU A 446 -31.92 0.44 -23.80
CA GLU A 446 -32.55 0.86 -25.06
C GLU A 446 -31.54 1.04 -26.22
N TYR A 447 -30.24 1.05 -25.92
CA TYR A 447 -29.14 1.24 -26.88
C TYR A 447 -28.38 -0.05 -27.12
N PHE A 448 -27.64 -0.12 -28.23
CA PHE A 448 -26.88 -1.30 -28.63
C PHE A 448 -25.44 -0.93 -28.99
N PHE A 449 -24.49 -1.79 -28.64
CA PHE A 449 -23.08 -1.71 -29.03
C PHE A 449 -22.72 -2.84 -30.00
N GLU A 450 -21.75 -2.58 -30.88
CA GLU A 450 -21.26 -3.60 -31.83
C GLU A 450 -20.32 -4.61 -31.13
N GLU A 451 -19.67 -4.19 -30.05
CA GLU A 451 -18.74 -4.99 -29.27
C GLU A 451 -19.46 -6.04 -28.42
N SER A 452 -19.30 -7.33 -28.78
CA SER A 452 -19.95 -8.46 -28.07
C SER A 452 -19.63 -8.53 -26.56
N GLN A 453 -18.44 -8.08 -26.16
CA GLN A 453 -18.04 -7.98 -24.76
C GLN A 453 -18.90 -6.98 -23.96
N TYR A 454 -19.31 -5.86 -24.58
CA TYR A 454 -20.15 -4.85 -23.94
C TYR A 454 -21.55 -5.39 -23.73
N GLU A 455 -22.13 -6.00 -24.77
CA GLU A 455 -23.45 -6.62 -24.68
C GLU A 455 -23.49 -7.76 -23.66
N THR A 456 -22.43 -8.57 -23.55
CA THR A 456 -22.35 -9.63 -22.53
C THR A 456 -22.45 -9.06 -21.12
N VAL A 457 -21.67 -8.02 -20.81
CA VAL A 457 -21.69 -7.36 -19.49
C VAL A 457 -23.02 -6.66 -19.24
N ARG A 458 -23.59 -5.98 -20.25
CA ARG A 458 -24.89 -5.32 -20.14
C ARG A 458 -26.04 -6.28 -19.88
N ASN A 459 -26.03 -7.46 -20.49
CA ASN A 459 -27.04 -8.50 -20.24
C ASN A 459 -27.00 -9.02 -18.80
N VAL A 460 -25.79 -9.26 -18.27
CA VAL A 460 -25.60 -9.64 -16.86
C VAL A 460 -26.06 -8.53 -15.92
N PHE A 461 -25.69 -7.28 -16.22
CA PHE A 461 -26.15 -6.09 -15.48
C PHE A 461 -27.69 -5.98 -15.46
N ALA A 462 -28.34 -6.13 -16.61
CA ALA A 462 -29.80 -6.06 -16.70
C ALA A 462 -30.49 -7.17 -15.89
N LEU A 463 -29.92 -8.38 -15.88
CA LEU A 463 -30.42 -9.49 -15.08
C LEU A 463 -30.35 -9.19 -13.58
N HIS A 464 -29.18 -8.76 -13.10
CA HIS A 464 -28.99 -8.40 -11.69
C HIS A 464 -29.88 -7.23 -11.27
N ARG A 465 -29.98 -6.20 -12.11
CA ARG A 465 -30.85 -5.03 -11.89
C ARG A 465 -32.32 -5.43 -11.75
N LYS A 466 -32.83 -6.25 -12.67
CA LYS A 466 -34.22 -6.75 -12.61
C LYS A 466 -34.46 -7.60 -11.37
N LYS A 467 -33.52 -8.47 -11.02
CA LYS A 467 -33.61 -9.32 -9.83
C LYS A 467 -33.63 -8.49 -8.54
N LEU A 468 -32.75 -7.48 -8.45
CA LEU A 468 -32.72 -6.56 -7.33
C LEU A 468 -34.01 -5.75 -7.20
N GLN A 469 -34.54 -5.23 -8.31
CA GLN A 469 -35.82 -4.51 -8.33
C GLN A 469 -36.96 -5.36 -7.77
N GLN A 470 -37.06 -6.62 -8.21
CA GLN A 470 -38.11 -7.55 -7.78
C GLN A 470 -38.02 -7.87 -6.29
N ASP A 471 -36.82 -8.14 -5.78
CA ASP A 471 -36.64 -8.51 -4.38
C ASP A 471 -36.79 -7.29 -3.44
N ALA A 472 -36.33 -6.12 -3.88
CA ALA A 472 -36.41 -4.88 -3.12
C ALA A 472 -37.84 -4.33 -3.01
N ALA A 473 -38.76 -4.72 -3.90
CA ALA A 473 -40.14 -4.26 -3.86
C ALA A 473 -40.86 -4.60 -2.54
N LEU A 474 -40.42 -5.66 -1.85
CA LEU A 474 -40.99 -6.14 -0.58
C LEU A 474 -40.27 -5.58 0.66
N ILE A 475 -39.34 -4.63 0.51
CA ILE A 475 -38.55 -4.09 1.63
C ILE A 475 -39.43 -3.48 2.73
N SER A 476 -40.60 -2.93 2.37
CA SER A 476 -41.55 -2.34 3.31
C SER A 476 -42.21 -3.36 4.25
N ASP A 477 -42.23 -4.65 3.86
CA ASP A 477 -42.81 -5.75 4.63
C ASP A 477 -41.77 -6.47 5.51
N VAL A 478 -40.50 -6.03 5.48
CA VAL A 478 -39.42 -6.65 6.26
C VAL A 478 -39.61 -6.37 7.75
N GLN A 479 -39.41 -7.40 8.57
CA GLN A 479 -39.38 -7.23 10.01
C GLN A 479 -38.16 -6.40 10.43
N LEU A 480 -38.41 -5.22 10.99
CA LEU A 480 -37.37 -4.30 11.45
C LEU A 480 -36.84 -4.68 12.84
N PRO A 481 -35.54 -4.46 13.12
CA PRO A 481 -35.00 -4.59 14.46
C PRO A 481 -35.59 -3.54 15.43
N PRO A 482 -35.52 -3.77 16.75
CA PRO A 482 -35.91 -2.77 17.74
C PRO A 482 -35.12 -1.46 17.57
N ARG A 483 -35.82 -0.33 17.63
CA ARG A 483 -35.19 0.99 17.56
C ARG A 483 -34.45 1.31 18.86
N PRO A 484 -33.26 1.93 18.80
CA PRO A 484 -32.53 2.35 19.98
C PRO A 484 -33.28 3.47 20.71
N THR A 485 -33.02 3.61 22.02
CA THR A 485 -33.58 4.71 22.80
C THR A 485 -32.88 6.00 22.41
N LEU A 486 -33.64 7.00 21.96
CA LEU A 486 -33.11 8.30 21.56
C LEU A 486 -32.75 9.14 22.80
N PRO A 487 -31.47 9.47 23.04
CA PRO A 487 -31.07 10.34 24.16
C PRO A 487 -31.58 11.78 24.02
N ALA A 488 -31.74 12.47 25.14
CA ALA A 488 -32.01 13.91 25.11
C ALA A 488 -30.78 14.68 24.59
N VAL A 489 -30.98 15.61 23.67
CA VAL A 489 -29.91 16.45 23.10
C VAL A 489 -30.15 17.93 23.41
N ASN A 490 -29.06 18.69 23.52
CA ASN A 490 -29.09 20.14 23.72
C ASN A 490 -28.64 20.84 22.43
N PRO A 491 -29.26 21.95 22.00
CA PRO A 491 -28.76 22.79 20.89
C PRO A 491 -27.28 23.16 20.98
N ARG A 492 -26.70 23.23 22.19
CA ARG A 492 -25.27 23.53 22.42
C ARG A 492 -24.36 22.30 22.37
N THR A 493 -24.90 21.10 22.19
CA THR A 493 -24.12 19.87 22.08
C THR A 493 -23.21 19.96 20.85
N THR A 494 -21.91 19.77 21.05
CA THR A 494 -20.94 19.68 19.94
C THR A 494 -21.09 18.35 19.18
N THR A 495 -20.61 18.27 17.94
CA THR A 495 -20.66 17.01 17.17
C THR A 495 -19.92 15.87 17.86
N ALA A 496 -18.79 16.17 18.53
CA ALA A 496 -18.02 15.21 19.32
C ALA A 496 -18.85 14.62 20.45
N GLN A 497 -19.44 15.48 21.30
CA GLN A 497 -20.32 15.06 22.40
C GLN A 497 -21.56 14.32 21.90
N LEU A 498 -22.09 14.71 20.73
CA LEU A 498 -23.21 14.02 20.11
C LEU A 498 -22.81 12.58 19.78
N PHE A 499 -21.72 12.36 19.05
CA PHE A 499 -21.24 11.00 18.74
C PHE A 499 -21.00 10.18 20.01
N GLU A 500 -20.35 10.76 21.02
CA GLU A 500 -20.10 10.07 22.29
C GLU A 500 -21.39 9.62 22.98
N THR A 501 -22.42 10.46 22.94
CA THR A 501 -23.73 10.15 23.52
C THR A 501 -24.45 9.07 22.70
N LEU A 502 -24.49 9.21 21.36
CA LEU A 502 -25.21 8.28 20.49
C LEU A 502 -24.62 6.87 20.53
N TYR A 503 -23.28 6.75 20.55
CA TYR A 503 -22.60 5.46 20.63
C TYR A 503 -22.68 4.76 22.00
N GLN A 504 -23.38 5.35 22.98
CA GLN A 504 -23.80 4.65 24.20
C GLN A 504 -25.14 3.92 24.03
N HIS A 505 -25.91 4.27 22.99
CA HIS A 505 -27.26 3.77 22.76
C HIS A 505 -27.39 2.91 21.50
N THR A 506 -26.42 2.98 20.58
CA THR A 506 -26.38 2.17 19.36
C THR A 506 -24.95 1.95 18.90
N ASP A 507 -24.72 0.90 18.11
CA ASP A 507 -23.46 0.68 17.40
C ASP A 507 -23.45 1.33 16.01
N GLY A 508 -24.60 1.80 15.52
CA GLY A 508 -24.74 2.33 14.16
C GLY A 508 -25.31 3.74 14.09
N ILE A 509 -24.60 4.65 13.41
CA ILE A 509 -25.08 6.01 13.13
C ILE A 509 -25.19 6.21 11.62
N VAL A 510 -26.31 6.76 11.16
CA VAL A 510 -26.56 7.03 9.74
C VAL A 510 -26.66 8.53 9.51
N ILE A 511 -25.73 9.11 8.77
CA ILE A 511 -25.77 10.52 8.36
C ILE A 511 -26.49 10.62 7.02
N GLY A 512 -27.67 11.23 7.05
CA GLY A 512 -28.40 11.73 5.88
C GLY A 512 -27.89 13.10 5.47
N GLU A 513 -27.50 13.23 4.20
CA GLU A 513 -27.01 14.47 3.61
C GLU A 513 -27.73 14.84 2.31
N SER A 514 -27.57 16.09 1.89
CA SER A 514 -27.61 16.41 0.47
C SER A 514 -26.18 16.34 -0.06
N HIS A 515 -25.95 15.74 -1.23
CA HIS A 515 -24.60 15.36 -1.65
C HIS A 515 -23.64 16.55 -1.85
N PHE A 516 -24.18 17.73 -2.18
CA PHE A 516 -23.39 18.98 -2.27
C PHE A 516 -23.01 19.57 -0.90
N SER A 517 -23.59 19.07 0.20
CA SER A 517 -23.37 19.57 1.56
C SER A 517 -21.91 19.39 1.96
N VAL A 518 -21.34 20.43 2.56
CA VAL A 518 -20.01 20.42 3.17
C VAL A 518 -20.08 19.91 4.61
N ALA A 519 -21.19 20.18 5.31
CA ALA A 519 -21.39 19.91 6.74
C ALA A 519 -21.20 18.45 7.12
N SER A 520 -21.78 17.51 6.39
CA SER A 520 -21.69 16.07 6.66
C SER A 520 -20.25 15.55 6.57
N LYS A 521 -19.55 15.89 5.49
CA LYS A 521 -18.15 15.52 5.25
C LYS A 521 -17.24 16.16 6.30
N LYS A 522 -17.48 17.43 6.63
CA LYS A 522 -16.83 18.13 7.74
C LYS A 522 -17.06 17.46 9.09
N MET A 523 -18.31 17.11 9.39
CA MET A 523 -18.68 16.43 10.64
C MET A 523 -17.93 15.12 10.82
N ILE A 524 -17.81 14.31 9.78
CA ILE A 524 -17.08 13.04 9.86
C ILE A 524 -15.58 13.32 9.97
N ILE A 525 -15.00 14.09 9.03
CA ILE A 525 -13.56 14.33 8.94
C ILE A 525 -13.00 14.93 10.23
N ASP A 526 -13.64 15.96 10.79
CA ASP A 526 -13.17 16.63 12.00
C ASP A 526 -13.26 15.73 13.25
N ASN A 527 -14.10 14.69 13.23
CA ASN A 527 -14.30 13.78 14.36
C ASN A 527 -13.64 12.40 14.15
N LEU A 528 -12.91 12.16 13.06
CA LEU A 528 -12.21 10.88 12.82
C LEU A 528 -11.30 10.42 13.98
N PRO A 529 -10.49 11.30 14.62
CA PRO A 529 -9.70 10.89 15.78
C PRO A 529 -10.57 10.36 16.93
N LEU A 530 -11.72 11.00 17.19
CA LEU A 530 -12.66 10.58 18.23
C LEU A 530 -13.35 9.28 17.84
N LEU A 531 -13.85 9.17 16.61
CA LEU A 531 -14.51 7.95 16.11
C LEU A 531 -13.59 6.73 16.24
N SER A 532 -12.31 6.89 15.89
CA SER A 532 -11.28 5.86 16.08
C SER A 532 -11.10 5.47 17.55
N GLN A 533 -11.02 6.46 18.46
CA GLN A 533 -10.95 6.22 19.92
C GLN A 533 -12.19 5.51 20.47
N GLN A 534 -13.36 5.75 19.88
CA GLN A 534 -14.61 5.09 20.24
C GLN A 534 -14.77 3.69 19.62
N ASN A 535 -13.75 3.19 18.92
CA ASN A 535 -13.75 1.93 18.18
C ASN A 535 -14.80 1.87 17.06
N VAL A 536 -15.09 3.01 16.42
CA VAL A 536 -15.84 3.05 15.15
C VAL A 536 -14.88 2.62 14.05
N ARG A 537 -15.14 1.46 13.45
CA ARG A 537 -14.19 0.81 12.52
C ARG A 537 -14.51 1.03 11.05
N THR A 538 -15.77 1.27 10.72
CA THR A 538 -16.22 1.30 9.32
C THR A 538 -17.08 2.52 9.01
N LEU A 539 -16.77 3.17 7.89
CA LEU A 539 -17.57 4.17 7.21
C LEU A 539 -18.20 3.54 5.97
N TYR A 540 -19.50 3.33 6.01
CA TYR A 540 -20.30 2.90 4.87
C TYR A 540 -20.68 4.11 4.00
N MET A 541 -20.52 4.01 2.68
CA MET A 541 -20.76 5.15 1.78
C MET A 541 -21.67 4.81 0.60
N GLU A 542 -22.73 5.60 0.43
CA GLU A 542 -23.47 5.68 -0.84
C GLU A 542 -22.58 6.24 -1.96
N HIS A 543 -22.96 6.00 -3.21
CA HIS A 543 -22.27 6.37 -4.46
C HIS A 543 -20.98 5.61 -4.74
N LEU A 544 -20.41 4.96 -3.73
CA LEU A 544 -19.40 3.94 -3.95
C LEU A 544 -20.10 2.60 -4.21
N LEU A 545 -19.73 1.95 -5.32
CA LEU A 545 -20.34 0.71 -5.78
C LEU A 545 -19.43 -0.47 -5.40
N THR A 546 -19.99 -1.52 -4.83
CA THR A 546 -19.22 -2.69 -4.36
C THR A 546 -18.51 -3.40 -5.52
N ASP A 547 -19.19 -3.50 -6.66
CA ASP A 547 -18.72 -4.14 -7.89
C ASP A 547 -17.72 -3.31 -8.72
N LEU A 548 -17.67 -1.99 -8.51
CA LEU A 548 -16.68 -1.12 -9.17
C LEU A 548 -15.56 -0.65 -8.26
N HIS A 549 -15.78 -0.44 -6.97
CA HIS A 549 -14.83 0.30 -6.12
C HIS A 549 -14.27 -0.52 -4.95
N GLN A 550 -14.96 -1.54 -4.43
CA GLN A 550 -14.57 -2.17 -3.16
C GLN A 550 -13.16 -2.78 -3.20
N ALA A 551 -12.79 -3.46 -4.28
CA ALA A 551 -11.44 -4.03 -4.41
C ALA A 551 -10.33 -2.96 -4.43
N ASP A 552 -10.62 -1.74 -4.88
CA ASP A 552 -9.65 -0.64 -4.82
C ASP A 552 -9.67 0.07 -3.46
N LEU A 553 -10.83 0.16 -2.82
CA LEU A 553 -10.96 0.68 -1.45
C LEU A 553 -10.18 -0.19 -0.46
N ASP A 554 -10.31 -1.52 -0.57
CA ASP A 554 -9.57 -2.48 0.24
C ASP A 554 -8.06 -2.30 0.05
N ARG A 555 -7.59 -2.24 -1.20
CA ARG A 555 -6.17 -1.98 -1.51
C ARG A 555 -5.70 -0.65 -0.94
N PHE A 556 -6.49 0.41 -1.10
CA PHE A 556 -6.11 1.71 -0.57
C PHE A 556 -6.03 1.68 0.96
N PHE A 557 -6.97 1.00 1.63
CA PHE A 557 -6.95 0.83 3.07
C PHE A 557 -5.72 0.06 3.57
N GLU A 558 -5.36 -1.03 2.88
CA GLU A 558 -4.24 -1.91 3.21
C GLU A 558 -2.87 -1.29 2.92
N THR A 559 -2.73 -0.60 1.78
CA THR A 559 -1.42 -0.22 1.23
C THR A 559 -1.17 1.28 1.17
N GLY A 560 -2.21 2.11 1.33
CA GLY A 560 -2.17 3.55 1.04
C GLY A 560 -2.03 3.88 -0.46
N GLN A 561 -2.04 2.87 -1.35
CA GLN A 561 -1.92 3.04 -2.79
C GLN A 561 -3.30 3.18 -3.43
N MET A 562 -3.53 4.32 -4.07
CA MET A 562 -4.77 4.68 -4.74
C MET A 562 -4.74 4.21 -6.20
N SER A 563 -5.68 3.38 -6.62
CA SER A 563 -5.77 2.98 -8.04
C SER A 563 -6.19 4.16 -8.92
N LYS A 564 -5.87 4.07 -10.21
CA LYS A 564 -6.33 5.07 -11.18
C LYS A 564 -7.86 5.12 -11.33
N THR A 565 -8.54 3.98 -11.28
CA THR A 565 -9.99 3.88 -11.37
C THR A 565 -10.67 4.54 -10.17
N LEU A 566 -10.25 4.20 -8.95
CA LEU A 566 -10.84 4.79 -7.74
C LEU A 566 -10.58 6.30 -7.65
N LEU A 567 -9.36 6.76 -7.97
CA LEU A 567 -9.07 8.19 -7.98
C LEU A 567 -9.94 8.95 -8.99
N HIS A 568 -10.12 8.38 -10.18
CA HIS A 568 -11.01 8.92 -11.19
C HIS A 568 -12.44 9.03 -10.65
N ASP A 569 -12.98 7.94 -10.09
CA ASP A 569 -14.37 7.86 -9.66
C ASP A 569 -14.66 8.83 -8.51
N LEU A 570 -13.74 8.96 -7.54
CA LEU A 570 -13.85 9.96 -6.46
C LEU A 570 -13.85 11.39 -6.99
N LYS A 571 -13.01 11.70 -8.00
CA LYS A 571 -12.98 13.03 -8.63
C LYS A 571 -14.22 13.30 -9.47
N VAL A 572 -14.77 12.29 -10.13
CA VAL A 572 -16.05 12.39 -10.84
C VAL A 572 -17.19 12.64 -9.86
N LEU A 573 -17.21 11.92 -8.74
CA LEU A 573 -18.20 12.08 -7.69
C LEU A 573 -18.20 13.50 -7.11
N ASP A 574 -17.03 14.01 -6.72
CA ASP A 574 -16.88 15.36 -6.18
C ASP A 574 -17.32 16.45 -7.17
N ARG A 575 -16.97 16.27 -8.45
CA ARG A 575 -17.39 17.20 -9.50
C ARG A 575 -18.89 17.12 -9.79
N GLY A 576 -19.44 15.91 -9.83
CA GLY A 576 -20.85 15.65 -10.11
C GLY A 576 -21.76 16.32 -9.08
N HIS A 577 -21.38 16.27 -7.80
CA HIS A 577 -22.13 16.89 -6.71
C HIS A 577 -21.70 18.33 -6.39
N ARG A 578 -20.70 18.87 -7.09
CA ARG A 578 -20.14 20.21 -6.85
C ARG A 578 -19.79 20.41 -5.37
N THR A 579 -19.10 19.43 -4.81
CA THR A 579 -18.64 19.46 -3.42
C THR A 579 -17.72 20.65 -3.16
N ASP A 580 -17.36 20.88 -1.90
CA ASP A 580 -16.49 21.95 -1.39
C ASP A 580 -15.45 22.47 -2.42
N PRO A 581 -15.62 23.72 -2.92
CA PRO A 581 -14.70 24.36 -3.85
C PRO A 581 -13.27 24.48 -3.34
N ASP A 582 -13.08 24.56 -2.02
CA ASP A 582 -11.77 24.65 -1.37
C ASP A 582 -11.08 23.27 -1.28
N LYS A 583 -11.79 22.21 -1.69
CA LYS A 583 -11.34 20.81 -1.73
C LYS A 583 -10.90 20.24 -0.38
N VAL A 584 -11.41 20.81 0.73
CA VAL A 584 -11.07 20.38 2.09
C VAL A 584 -12.01 19.26 2.53
N TYR A 585 -13.30 19.43 2.28
CA TYR A 585 -14.36 18.53 2.76
C TYR A 585 -15.09 17.88 1.58
N THR A 586 -14.38 17.01 0.88
CA THR A 586 -14.88 16.29 -0.30
C THR A 586 -14.99 14.78 -0.07
N PHE A 587 -15.63 14.04 -0.96
CA PHE A 587 -15.66 12.57 -0.89
C PHE A 587 -14.25 11.99 -1.05
N GLU A 588 -13.42 12.54 -1.96
CA GLU A 588 -12.00 12.18 -2.08
C GLU A 588 -11.27 12.37 -0.74
N GLN A 589 -11.39 13.54 -0.10
CA GLN A 589 -10.73 13.78 1.18
C GLN A 589 -11.29 12.91 2.32
N LEU A 590 -12.59 12.62 2.32
CA LEU A 590 -13.20 11.75 3.31
C LEU A 590 -12.60 10.34 3.26
N VAL A 591 -12.48 9.75 2.06
CA VAL A 591 -11.86 8.43 1.87
C VAL A 591 -10.39 8.43 2.30
N ILE A 592 -9.63 9.45 1.92
CA ILE A 592 -8.22 9.57 2.32
C ILE A 592 -8.08 9.70 3.84
N LYS A 593 -8.89 10.55 4.47
CA LYS A 593 -8.80 10.81 5.91
C LYS A 593 -9.27 9.60 6.72
N ALA A 594 -10.31 8.90 6.27
CA ALA A 594 -10.74 7.65 6.89
C ALA A 594 -9.61 6.61 6.93
N GLN A 595 -8.91 6.41 5.80
CA GLN A 595 -7.75 5.52 5.72
C GLN A 595 -6.62 5.93 6.68
N GLN A 596 -6.28 7.22 6.73
CA GLN A 596 -5.25 7.77 7.63
C GLN A 596 -5.57 7.54 9.12
N HIS A 597 -6.85 7.46 9.48
CA HIS A 597 -7.31 7.20 10.84
C HIS A 597 -7.67 5.72 11.11
N GLY A 598 -7.38 4.82 10.15
CA GLY A 598 -7.64 3.39 10.29
C GLY A 598 -9.10 3.01 10.33
N MET A 599 -9.96 3.83 9.74
CA MET A 599 -11.36 3.52 9.51
C MET A 599 -11.53 2.98 8.10
N GLU A 600 -12.05 1.76 7.98
CA GLU A 600 -12.35 1.12 6.69
C GLU A 600 -13.47 1.89 5.98
N VAL A 601 -13.32 2.12 4.68
CA VAL A 601 -14.40 2.65 3.85
C VAL A 601 -15.01 1.50 3.05
N ARG A 602 -16.33 1.35 3.15
CA ARG A 602 -17.06 0.29 2.47
C ARG A 602 -18.19 0.83 1.61
N ALA A 603 -18.21 0.40 0.36
CA ALA A 603 -19.30 0.68 -0.57
C ALA A 603 -20.58 -0.04 -0.10
N ILE A 604 -21.73 0.63 -0.24
CA ILE A 604 -23.04 0.04 0.10
C ILE A 604 -24.07 0.14 -1.02
N ASP A 605 -23.62 0.52 -2.20
CA ASP A 605 -24.40 0.51 -3.43
C ASP A 605 -23.77 -0.46 -4.43
N CYS A 606 -24.44 -0.76 -5.53
CA CYS A 606 -23.88 -1.52 -6.64
C CYS A 606 -24.40 -0.96 -7.97
N ALA A 607 -23.79 -1.35 -9.10
CA ALA A 607 -24.20 -0.84 -10.40
C ALA A 607 -25.72 -1.03 -10.63
N ALA A 608 -26.26 -2.18 -10.22
CA ALA A 608 -27.67 -2.54 -10.38
C ALA A 608 -28.64 -1.60 -9.63
N SER A 609 -28.31 -1.13 -8.43
CA SER A 609 -29.16 -0.17 -7.69
C SER A 609 -28.88 1.29 -8.05
N TYR A 610 -27.70 1.59 -8.58
CA TYR A 610 -27.29 2.96 -8.89
C TYR A 610 -27.76 3.45 -10.27
N HIS A 611 -27.73 2.58 -11.28
CA HIS A 611 -28.04 2.94 -12.67
C HIS A 611 -29.45 2.48 -13.09
N LEU A 612 -30.44 3.37 -12.93
CA LEU A 612 -31.85 3.04 -13.12
C LEU A 612 -32.43 3.39 -14.50
N SER A 613 -31.70 4.10 -15.36
CA SER A 613 -32.19 4.47 -16.69
C SER A 613 -32.64 3.24 -17.50
N GLY A 614 -33.81 3.32 -18.13
CA GLY A 614 -34.40 2.24 -18.92
C GLY A 614 -34.90 1.04 -18.08
N LEU A 615 -35.30 1.28 -16.82
CA LEU A 615 -35.93 0.26 -15.96
C LEU A 615 -37.46 0.35 -16.06
N ASP A 616 -38.11 -0.75 -16.41
CA ASP A 616 -39.58 -0.82 -16.47
C ASP A 616 -40.19 -0.65 -15.06
N ASN A 617 -41.30 0.09 -14.95
CA ASN A 617 -42.00 0.37 -13.69
C ASN A 617 -41.13 1.04 -12.61
N ASP A 618 -40.33 2.04 -13.01
CA ASP A 618 -39.58 2.90 -12.09
C ASP A 618 -40.53 3.85 -11.32
N GLY A 619 -41.22 3.31 -10.32
CA GLY A 619 -41.98 4.13 -9.38
C GLY A 619 -41.08 5.13 -8.66
N SER A 620 -41.67 6.21 -8.14
CA SER A 620 -40.95 7.30 -7.44
C SER A 620 -40.10 6.88 -6.21
N ILE A 621 -40.22 5.62 -5.76
CA ILE A 621 -39.50 5.05 -4.61
C ILE A 621 -38.56 3.89 -4.99
N THR A 622 -38.49 3.49 -6.26
CA THR A 622 -37.76 2.28 -6.70
C THR A 622 -36.28 2.37 -6.36
N ARG A 623 -35.66 3.55 -6.52
CA ARG A 623 -34.26 3.80 -6.12
C ARG A 623 -34.05 3.55 -4.63
N GLN A 624 -34.92 4.09 -3.78
CA GLN A 624 -34.83 3.95 -2.33
C GLN A 624 -35.00 2.50 -1.91
N GLN A 625 -35.96 1.78 -2.53
CA GLN A 625 -36.15 0.36 -2.27
C GLN A 625 -34.90 -0.44 -2.62
N MET A 626 -34.39 -0.31 -3.84
CA MET A 626 -33.25 -1.09 -4.34
C MET A 626 -31.97 -0.82 -3.54
N MET A 627 -31.64 0.46 -3.32
CA MET A 627 -30.45 0.85 -2.56
C MET A 627 -30.53 0.36 -1.12
N ASN A 628 -31.63 0.67 -0.40
CA ASN A 628 -31.73 0.35 1.02
C ASN A 628 -31.74 -1.15 1.25
N TYR A 629 -32.39 -1.91 0.36
CA TYR A 629 -32.39 -3.37 0.40
C TYR A 629 -30.99 -3.94 0.20
N PHE A 630 -30.26 -3.48 -0.81
CA PHE A 630 -28.90 -3.93 -1.08
C PHE A 630 -27.93 -3.53 0.03
N ALA A 631 -27.94 -2.26 0.45
CA ALA A 631 -27.10 -1.72 1.51
C ALA A 631 -27.29 -2.48 2.84
N SER A 632 -28.53 -2.74 3.25
CA SER A 632 -28.86 -3.52 4.45
C SER A 632 -28.21 -4.91 4.42
N ARG A 633 -28.28 -5.61 3.29
CA ARG A 633 -27.64 -6.92 3.11
C ARG A 633 -26.12 -6.82 3.17
N THR A 634 -25.54 -5.80 2.52
CA THR A 634 -24.10 -5.56 2.52
C THR A 634 -23.58 -5.27 3.92
N LEU A 635 -24.27 -4.43 4.70
CA LEU A 635 -23.95 -4.14 6.10
C LEU A 635 -23.99 -5.41 6.96
N ARG A 636 -25.09 -6.17 6.91
CA ARG A 636 -25.26 -7.38 7.73
C ARG A 636 -24.21 -8.43 7.40
N ARG A 637 -23.98 -8.70 6.11
CA ARG A 637 -22.92 -9.62 5.67
C ARG A 637 -21.56 -9.18 6.18
N HIS A 638 -21.27 -7.88 6.11
CA HIS A 638 -20.01 -7.34 6.62
C HIS A 638 -19.87 -7.51 8.14
N GLN A 639 -20.90 -7.14 8.91
CA GLN A 639 -20.92 -7.32 10.37
C GLN A 639 -20.84 -8.79 10.78
N ASP A 640 -21.45 -9.71 10.02
CA ASP A 640 -21.41 -11.15 10.28
C ASP A 640 -20.00 -11.72 10.04
N VAL A 641 -19.34 -11.32 8.96
CA VAL A 641 -18.00 -11.81 8.58
C VAL A 641 -16.90 -11.19 9.44
N MET A 642 -16.98 -9.88 9.70
CA MET A 642 -15.95 -9.14 10.44
C MET A 642 -16.19 -9.10 11.96
N GLY A 643 -17.36 -9.58 12.39
CA GLY A 643 -17.83 -9.46 13.76
C GLY A 643 -18.44 -8.09 14.06
N SER A 644 -19.43 -8.07 14.97
CA SER A 644 -20.14 -6.84 15.34
C SER A 644 -19.17 -5.74 15.83
N HIS A 645 -19.26 -4.56 15.24
CA HIS A 645 -18.46 -3.40 15.60
C HIS A 645 -19.23 -2.10 15.34
N LYS A 646 -18.78 -0.99 15.94
CA LYS A 646 -19.39 0.32 15.72
C LYS A 646 -19.09 0.86 14.33
N TRP A 647 -20.09 1.48 13.71
CA TRP A 647 -20.01 1.97 12.36
C TRP A 647 -20.74 3.30 12.18
N ILE A 648 -20.42 3.96 11.07
CA ILE A 648 -21.11 5.15 10.59
C ILE A 648 -21.42 4.99 9.09
N ALA A 649 -22.58 5.46 8.65
CA ALA A 649 -22.95 5.46 7.23
C ALA A 649 -23.17 6.90 6.74
N LEU A 650 -22.67 7.23 5.56
CA LEU A 650 -22.96 8.47 4.86
C LEU A 650 -23.83 8.18 3.64
N VAL A 651 -25.07 8.66 3.66
CA VAL A 651 -26.07 8.42 2.63
C VAL A 651 -26.87 9.69 2.34
N GLY A 652 -27.52 9.72 1.19
CA GLY A 652 -28.50 10.73 0.84
C GLY A 652 -29.67 10.71 1.82
N ASN A 653 -30.26 11.87 2.05
CA ASN A 653 -31.37 12.05 2.97
C ASN A 653 -32.50 11.02 2.79
N SER A 654 -32.83 10.65 1.55
CA SER A 654 -33.89 9.67 1.24
C SER A 654 -33.58 8.22 1.61
N HIS A 655 -32.31 7.91 1.91
CA HIS A 655 -31.85 6.57 2.29
C HIS A 655 -31.64 6.44 3.82
N SER A 656 -31.52 7.57 4.53
CA SER A 656 -31.14 7.58 5.95
C SER A 656 -32.18 6.97 6.90
N ASN A 657 -33.41 7.46 6.81
CA ASN A 657 -34.57 7.08 7.64
C ASN A 657 -35.79 6.81 6.74
N VAL A 658 -36.94 6.45 7.35
CA VAL A 658 -38.18 6.14 6.62
C VAL A 658 -38.53 7.22 5.60
N TYR A 659 -38.52 6.84 4.33
CA TYR A 659 -38.82 7.71 3.21
C TYR A 659 -40.28 7.56 2.77
N GLN A 660 -40.95 8.71 2.63
CA GLN A 660 -42.38 8.79 2.26
C GLN A 660 -43.34 7.95 3.13
N GLY A 661 -42.92 7.55 4.34
CA GLY A 661 -43.72 6.69 5.21
C GLY A 661 -43.85 5.24 4.74
N VAL A 662 -43.12 4.84 3.70
CA VAL A 662 -43.25 3.51 3.06
C VAL A 662 -41.94 2.74 3.07
N VAL A 663 -40.83 3.35 2.66
CA VAL A 663 -39.55 2.65 2.52
C VAL A 663 -38.72 2.86 3.78
N PRO A 664 -38.36 1.81 4.54
CA PRO A 664 -37.47 1.96 5.69
C PRO A 664 -36.07 2.39 5.24
N GLY A 665 -35.47 3.32 5.98
CA GLY A 665 -34.09 3.76 5.76
C GLY A 665 -33.09 2.80 6.40
N ILE A 666 -31.79 3.06 6.17
CA ILE A 666 -30.71 2.27 6.76
C ILE A 666 -30.78 2.31 8.30
N ALA A 667 -31.19 3.44 8.89
CA ALA A 667 -31.33 3.55 10.33
C ALA A 667 -32.39 2.57 10.87
N GLU A 668 -33.54 2.44 10.22
CA GLU A 668 -34.57 1.48 10.63
C GLU A 668 -34.17 0.05 10.34
N LEU A 669 -33.58 -0.22 9.17
CA LEU A 669 -33.18 -1.56 8.76
C LEU A 669 -32.10 -2.17 9.66
N GLU A 670 -31.18 -1.35 10.16
CA GLU A 670 -30.03 -1.81 10.96
C GLU A 670 -30.09 -1.43 12.44
N GLY A 671 -31.22 -0.88 12.92
CA GLY A 671 -31.37 -0.50 14.33
C GLY A 671 -30.43 0.63 14.76
N GLY A 672 -30.03 1.49 13.82
CA GLY A 672 -29.16 2.64 14.04
C GLY A 672 -29.91 3.93 14.42
N ILE A 673 -29.17 5.02 14.64
CA ILE A 673 -29.71 6.38 14.81
C ILE A 673 -29.38 7.22 13.59
N GLY A 674 -30.39 7.87 13.01
CA GLY A 674 -30.28 8.70 11.82
C GLY A 674 -30.14 10.20 12.13
N LEU A 675 -29.18 10.85 11.48
CA LEU A 675 -28.87 12.27 11.61
C LEU A 675 -29.07 12.96 10.26
N ARG A 676 -29.96 13.95 10.19
CA ARG A 676 -30.06 14.85 9.04
C ARG A 676 -29.10 16.02 9.23
N VAL A 677 -28.03 16.04 8.45
CA VAL A 677 -26.98 17.07 8.57
C VAL A 677 -27.17 18.14 7.49
N ILE A 678 -27.09 19.42 7.89
CA ILE A 678 -27.44 20.55 7.02
C ILE A 678 -26.38 21.66 7.14
N ASP A 679 -25.99 22.21 5.99
CA ASP A 679 -25.17 23.41 5.89
C ASP A 679 -25.98 24.64 6.30
N VAL A 680 -25.44 25.43 7.23
CA VAL A 680 -26.00 26.74 7.59
C VAL A 680 -24.92 27.82 7.51
N ALA A 681 -25.35 29.08 7.31
CA ALA A 681 -24.44 30.20 7.31
C ALA A 681 -23.85 30.45 8.71
N PRO A 682 -22.63 30.99 8.82
CA PRO A 682 -22.04 31.35 10.11
C PRO A 682 -22.98 32.24 10.95
N GLY A 683 -23.16 31.89 12.22
CA GLY A 683 -24.06 32.54 13.16
C GLY A 683 -25.56 32.21 13.00
N GLN A 684 -25.93 31.28 12.11
CA GLN A 684 -27.34 30.88 11.89
C GLN A 684 -27.66 29.48 12.41
N SER A 685 -26.69 28.74 12.94
CA SER A 685 -26.93 27.39 13.44
C SER A 685 -27.81 27.41 14.70
N LYS A 686 -28.83 26.54 14.70
CA LYS A 686 -29.59 26.16 15.90
C LYS A 686 -29.01 24.93 16.59
N GLY A 687 -27.89 24.40 16.10
CA GLY A 687 -27.17 23.27 16.65
C GLY A 687 -27.88 21.93 16.45
N VAL A 688 -27.89 21.11 17.51
CA VAL A 688 -28.45 19.75 17.50
C VAL A 688 -29.86 19.74 18.11
N MET A 689 -30.81 19.12 17.41
CA MET A 689 -32.20 18.99 17.87
C MET A 689 -32.86 17.74 17.32
N HIS A 690 -34.01 17.35 17.89
CA HIS A 690 -34.86 16.34 17.26
C HIS A 690 -35.37 16.84 15.91
N ASP A 691 -35.37 15.96 14.90
CA ASP A 691 -35.86 16.35 13.58
C ASP A 691 -37.40 16.31 13.57
N LEU A 692 -38.02 17.49 13.55
CA LEU A 692 -39.43 17.64 13.30
C LEU A 692 -39.66 17.57 11.78
N VAL A 693 -40.72 16.87 11.35
CA VAL A 693 -41.01 16.62 9.92
C VAL A 693 -40.96 17.92 9.12
N GLU A 694 -40.09 17.97 8.10
CA GLU A 694 -39.95 19.10 7.19
C GLU A 694 -40.25 18.66 5.75
N LEU A 695 -41.02 19.47 5.01
CA LEU A 695 -41.25 19.29 3.58
C LEU A 695 -40.01 19.79 2.84
N VAL A 696 -39.20 18.88 2.32
CA VAL A 696 -37.98 19.20 1.58
C VAL A 696 -38.17 18.77 0.11
N SER A 697 -37.66 19.54 -0.83
CA SER A 697 -37.57 19.07 -2.22
C SER A 697 -36.58 17.91 -2.28
N ALA A 698 -37.02 16.73 -2.69
CA ALA A 698 -36.09 15.66 -3.06
C ALA A 698 -35.30 16.12 -4.30
N ASP A 699 -34.01 15.82 -4.37
CA ASP A 699 -33.09 16.39 -5.37
C ASP A 699 -33.68 16.51 -6.78
N ILE A 700 -33.52 17.70 -7.39
CA ILE A 700 -33.86 18.15 -8.75
C ILE A 700 -35.35 18.03 -9.17
N SER A 701 -36.11 17.09 -8.62
CA SER A 701 -37.55 16.91 -8.81
C SER A 701 -38.34 17.85 -7.90
N ARG A 702 -39.27 18.61 -8.49
CA ARG A 702 -40.14 19.57 -7.76
C ARG A 702 -41.19 18.91 -6.85
N THR A 703 -41.10 17.60 -6.62
CA THR A 703 -41.95 16.88 -5.68
C THR A 703 -41.47 17.21 -4.26
N LYS A 704 -42.30 17.91 -3.47
CA LYS A 704 -41.99 18.10 -2.04
C LYS A 704 -42.19 16.77 -1.35
N VAL A 705 -41.11 16.22 -0.81
CA VAL A 705 -41.12 14.94 -0.12
C VAL A 705 -40.85 15.15 1.36
N HIS A 706 -41.53 14.38 2.20
CA HIS A 706 -41.28 14.38 3.62
C HIS A 706 -39.98 13.62 3.89
N ILE A 707 -38.97 14.33 4.39
CA ILE A 707 -37.69 13.79 4.80
C ILE A 707 -37.54 14.10 6.28
N LYS A 708 -37.15 13.09 7.07
CA LYS A 708 -37.04 13.22 8.52
C LYS A 708 -35.96 12.27 9.05
N GLY A 709 -35.02 12.78 9.83
CA GLY A 709 -34.10 11.99 10.65
C GLY A 709 -34.61 11.74 12.08
N ASP A 710 -33.79 11.13 12.93
CA ASP A 710 -34.04 11.14 14.39
C ASP A 710 -33.61 12.49 14.99
N TYR A 711 -32.47 13.01 14.52
CA TYR A 711 -31.95 14.34 14.87
C TYR A 711 -31.62 15.16 13.63
N ARG A 712 -31.74 16.48 13.76
CA ARG A 712 -31.24 17.48 12.83
C ARG A 712 -29.97 18.11 13.41
N VAL A 713 -28.93 18.19 12.60
CA VAL A 713 -27.63 18.77 12.98
C VAL A 713 -27.27 19.87 12.00
N GLU A 714 -27.27 21.11 12.47
CA GLU A 714 -26.92 22.29 11.68
C GLU A 714 -25.45 22.69 11.89
N ILE A 715 -24.64 22.66 10.84
CA ILE A 715 -23.22 22.99 10.92
C ILE A 715 -22.92 24.24 10.09
N GLU A 716 -22.23 25.17 10.73
CA GLU A 716 -21.84 26.42 10.11
C GLU A 716 -20.69 26.22 9.13
N ILE A 717 -20.91 26.60 7.87
CA ILE A 717 -19.90 26.51 6.81
C ILE A 717 -19.49 27.93 6.40
N PRO A 718 -18.24 28.34 6.67
CA PRO A 718 -17.70 29.59 6.16
C PRO A 718 -17.66 29.53 4.64
N ARG A 719 -18.54 30.25 3.95
CA ARG A 719 -18.38 30.45 2.51
C ARG A 719 -17.22 31.43 2.29
N ALA A 720 -16.33 31.14 1.34
CA ALA A 720 -15.21 32.00 0.99
C ALA A 720 -15.66 33.47 0.82
N LYS A 721 -14.88 34.41 1.37
CA LYS A 721 -15.18 35.86 1.42
C LYS A 721 -15.33 36.53 0.06
N ASP A 722 -15.02 35.86 -1.05
CA ASP A 722 -15.35 36.32 -2.40
C ASP A 722 -16.84 36.20 -2.75
N ALA A 723 -17.64 35.62 -1.86
CA ALA A 723 -19.11 35.64 -1.91
C ALA A 723 -19.74 36.90 -1.27
N ILE A 724 -18.95 37.90 -0.85
CA ILE A 724 -19.45 39.24 -0.49
C ILE A 724 -19.26 40.20 -1.67
N ARG A 725 -19.88 39.87 -2.80
CA ARG A 725 -20.68 40.90 -3.48
C ARG A 725 -22.12 40.59 -3.10
N PRO A 726 -22.97 41.56 -2.69
CA PRO A 726 -24.40 41.33 -2.88
C PRO A 726 -24.52 40.89 -4.35
N PRO A 727 -25.22 39.78 -4.68
CA PRO A 727 -25.40 39.46 -6.07
C PRO A 727 -26.05 40.72 -6.66
N GLN A 728 -25.30 41.50 -7.43
CA GLN A 728 -25.90 42.06 -8.62
C GLN A 728 -26.47 40.82 -9.28
N PRO A 729 -27.81 40.71 -9.40
CA PRO A 729 -28.39 39.55 -10.05
C PRO A 729 -27.66 39.45 -11.38
N VAL A 730 -26.90 38.37 -11.55
CA VAL A 730 -26.23 38.08 -12.82
C VAL A 730 -27.34 38.23 -13.83
N THR A 731 -27.28 39.27 -14.67
CA THR A 731 -28.45 39.66 -15.44
C THR A 731 -28.82 38.47 -16.32
N LEU A 732 -30.08 38.38 -16.74
CA LEU A 732 -30.54 37.26 -17.55
C LEU A 732 -29.64 37.04 -18.79
N GLU A 733 -29.06 38.12 -19.31
CA GLU A 733 -28.09 38.18 -20.41
C GLU A 733 -26.73 37.56 -20.07
N GLN A 734 -26.28 37.67 -18.82
CA GLN A 734 -25.04 37.07 -18.35
C GLN A 734 -25.22 35.58 -18.01
N ARG A 735 -26.38 35.18 -17.47
CA ARG A 735 -26.71 33.76 -17.23
C ARG A 735 -26.86 33.00 -18.55
N LEU A 736 -27.46 33.66 -19.54
CA LEU A 736 -27.57 33.17 -20.91
C LEU A 736 -26.47 33.78 -21.78
N ALA A 737 -25.19 33.63 -21.41
CA ALA A 737 -24.07 34.31 -22.06
C ALA A 737 -23.89 34.02 -23.58
N ARG A 738 -24.30 32.83 -24.05
CA ARG A 738 -24.15 32.41 -25.46
C ARG A 738 -25.43 31.76 -25.99
N PRO A 739 -25.68 31.81 -27.32
CA PRO A 739 -26.77 31.07 -27.92
C PRO A 739 -26.72 29.58 -27.58
N GLY A 740 -27.90 28.99 -27.37
CA GLY A 740 -28.03 27.60 -26.98
C GLY A 740 -28.12 27.37 -25.47
N LEU A 741 -27.99 28.40 -24.64
CA LEU A 741 -28.26 28.28 -23.21
C LEU A 741 -29.75 28.47 -22.91
N PHE A 742 -30.28 27.75 -21.91
CA PHE A 742 -31.65 27.96 -21.40
C PHE A 742 -31.75 27.77 -19.88
N LEU A 743 -32.78 28.34 -19.29
CA LEU A 743 -33.16 28.16 -17.88
C LEU A 743 -34.69 28.11 -17.77
N VAL A 744 -35.17 27.68 -16.61
CA VAL A 744 -36.60 27.63 -16.31
C VAL A 744 -36.90 28.71 -15.27
N GLU A 745 -37.72 29.69 -15.63
CA GLU A 745 -38.25 30.73 -14.73
C GLU A 745 -39.70 30.42 -14.36
N GLU A 746 -40.10 30.82 -13.16
CA GLU A 746 -41.48 30.83 -12.71
C GLU A 746 -41.99 32.28 -12.74
N SER A 747 -43.07 32.54 -13.48
CA SER A 747 -43.71 33.87 -13.55
C SER A 747 -44.86 33.97 -12.55
N GLU A 748 -45.37 35.19 -12.32
CA GLU A 748 -46.55 35.41 -11.45
C GLU A 748 -47.70 34.47 -11.84
N GLY A 749 -48.20 33.71 -10.86
CA GLY A 749 -49.25 32.69 -11.05
C GLY A 749 -48.75 31.26 -11.24
N ASN A 750 -47.50 30.93 -10.85
CA ASN A 750 -46.87 29.60 -10.98
C ASN A 750 -46.74 29.09 -12.43
N LEU A 751 -46.79 30.00 -13.41
CA LEU A 751 -46.64 29.63 -14.82
C LEU A 751 -45.16 29.47 -15.16
N LEU A 752 -44.77 28.24 -15.48
CA LEU A 752 -43.40 27.89 -15.85
C LEU A 752 -43.07 28.43 -17.24
N THR A 753 -41.87 28.99 -17.40
CA THR A 753 -41.42 29.60 -18.63
C THR A 753 -40.00 29.16 -18.95
N ILE A 754 -39.79 28.61 -20.14
CA ILE A 754 -38.46 28.33 -20.68
C ILE A 754 -37.86 29.62 -21.22
N VAL A 755 -36.75 30.03 -20.63
CA VAL A 755 -36.03 31.24 -21.02
C VAL A 755 -34.70 30.85 -21.64
N HIS A 756 -34.47 31.18 -22.91
CA HIS A 756 -33.27 30.76 -23.62
C HIS A 756 -32.72 31.87 -24.50
N ARG A 757 -31.42 31.78 -24.80
CA ARG A 757 -30.79 32.65 -25.80
C ARG A 757 -30.76 31.94 -27.14
N ALA A 758 -31.50 32.48 -28.10
CA ALA A 758 -31.56 31.95 -29.45
C ALA A 758 -30.33 32.36 -30.27
N ARG A 759 -30.17 31.77 -31.47
CA ARG A 759 -29.06 32.07 -32.40
C ARG A 759 -29.05 33.52 -32.89
N ASP A 760 -30.21 34.18 -32.85
CA ASP A 760 -30.34 35.61 -33.12
C ASP A 760 -29.81 36.48 -31.96
N THR A 761 -29.25 35.87 -30.90
CA THR A 761 -28.72 36.48 -29.67
C THR A 761 -29.76 37.07 -28.73
N TRP A 762 -31.04 37.07 -29.12
CA TRP A 762 -32.15 37.52 -28.29
C TRP A 762 -32.52 36.46 -27.26
N ILE A 763 -33.01 36.93 -26.12
CA ILE A 763 -33.54 36.10 -25.06
C ILE A 763 -35.03 35.97 -25.27
N HIS A 764 -35.49 34.73 -25.35
CA HIS A 764 -36.89 34.41 -25.58
C HIS A 764 -37.45 33.67 -24.40
N ARG A 765 -38.68 34.05 -24.03
CA ARG A 765 -39.48 33.41 -22.98
C ARG A 765 -40.59 32.61 -23.64
N THR A 766 -40.71 31.34 -23.30
CA THR A 766 -41.71 30.42 -23.88
C THR A 766 -42.47 29.74 -22.74
N PRO A 767 -43.75 30.09 -22.50
CA PRO A 767 -44.55 29.47 -21.46
C PRO A 767 -44.70 27.96 -21.68
N VAL A 768 -44.68 27.21 -20.59
CA VAL A 768 -45.06 25.80 -20.54
C VAL A 768 -46.55 25.74 -20.25
N LEU A 769 -47.29 25.16 -21.19
CA LEU A 769 -48.74 25.03 -21.12
C LEU A 769 -49.12 23.59 -20.76
N VAL A 770 -50.34 23.41 -20.26
CA VAL A 770 -50.88 22.09 -19.91
C VAL A 770 -52.08 21.82 -20.81
N ASN A 771 -52.11 20.66 -21.46
CA ASN A 771 -53.23 20.27 -22.31
C ASN A 771 -54.40 19.67 -21.49
N ALA A 772 -55.49 19.28 -22.15
CA ALA A 772 -56.67 18.71 -21.50
C ALA A 772 -56.38 17.37 -20.78
N GLU A 773 -55.31 16.67 -21.18
CA GLU A 773 -54.84 15.41 -20.59
C GLU A 773 -53.84 15.62 -19.44
N GLY A 774 -53.56 16.86 -19.03
CA GLY A 774 -52.63 17.16 -17.95
C GLY A 774 -51.14 17.12 -18.34
N LYS A 775 -50.82 16.95 -19.61
CA LYS A 775 -49.44 16.89 -20.13
C LYS A 775 -48.91 18.28 -20.48
N LEU A 776 -47.61 18.48 -20.30
CA LEU A 776 -46.92 19.73 -20.59
C LEU A 776 -46.65 19.87 -22.08
N TYR A 777 -46.77 21.05 -22.65
CA TYR A 777 -46.39 21.32 -24.03
C TYR A 777 -45.91 22.76 -24.23
N LEU A 778 -45.20 23.02 -25.33
CA LEU A 778 -44.67 24.33 -25.69
C LEU A 778 -45.21 24.83 -27.04
N GLU A 779 -45.59 26.09 -27.10
CA GLU A 779 -45.95 26.77 -28.34
C GLU A 779 -44.75 27.58 -28.88
N ARG A 780 -43.86 26.92 -29.63
CA ARG A 780 -42.75 27.58 -30.30
C ARG A 780 -42.40 26.95 -31.64
N VAL A 781 -42.90 27.55 -32.73
CA VAL A 781 -42.71 27.09 -34.12
C VAL A 781 -41.23 26.91 -34.51
N ARG A 782 -40.31 27.71 -33.95
CA ARG A 782 -38.85 27.59 -34.19
C ARG A 782 -38.19 26.38 -33.53
N TRP A 783 -38.93 25.62 -32.73
CA TRP A 783 -38.52 24.37 -32.10
C TRP A 783 -39.39 23.21 -32.61
N PRO A 784 -39.30 22.85 -33.91
CA PRO A 784 -40.25 21.96 -34.56
C PRO A 784 -40.32 20.54 -33.95
N ARG A 785 -39.29 20.11 -33.23
CA ARG A 785 -39.26 18.79 -32.56
C ARG A 785 -40.08 18.71 -31.26
N ILE A 786 -40.33 19.85 -30.63
CA ILE A 786 -40.99 19.94 -29.31
C ILE A 786 -42.20 20.90 -29.32
N HIS A 787 -42.45 21.57 -30.45
CA HIS A 787 -43.63 22.41 -30.65
C HIS A 787 -44.91 21.58 -30.61
N LEU A 788 -45.85 21.93 -29.72
CA LEU A 788 -47.13 21.24 -29.52
C LEU A 788 -47.00 19.74 -29.21
N LYS A 789 -45.81 19.28 -28.84
CA LYS A 789 -45.57 17.91 -28.41
C LYS A 789 -45.91 17.82 -26.92
N PRO A 790 -46.74 16.84 -26.49
CA PRO A 790 -47.02 16.63 -25.08
C PRO A 790 -45.86 15.89 -24.39
N PHE A 791 -45.55 16.29 -23.15
CA PHE A 791 -44.54 15.72 -22.26
C PHE A 791 -45.19 15.40 -20.91
N ASP A 792 -44.77 14.29 -20.31
CA ASP A 792 -45.38 13.80 -19.06
C ASP A 792 -45.02 14.68 -17.85
N ASP A 793 -43.82 15.26 -17.85
CA ASP A 793 -43.37 16.19 -16.81
C ASP A 793 -42.30 17.17 -17.31
N MET A 794 -41.80 18.01 -16.40
CA MET A 794 -40.80 19.02 -16.70
C MET A 794 -39.42 18.42 -17.02
N ASP A 795 -39.10 17.23 -16.50
CA ASP A 795 -37.81 16.59 -16.74
C ASP A 795 -37.78 16.00 -18.15
N ALA A 796 -38.88 15.39 -18.60
CA ALA A 796 -39.08 14.98 -19.99
C ALA A 796 -39.02 16.16 -20.97
N LEU A 797 -39.58 17.32 -20.58
CA LEU A 797 -39.50 18.54 -21.40
C LEU A 797 -38.07 19.12 -21.45
N VAL A 798 -37.37 19.14 -20.32
CA VAL A 798 -35.97 19.60 -20.21
C VAL A 798 -35.05 18.68 -21.01
N ALA A 799 -35.22 17.37 -20.90
CA ALA A 799 -34.47 16.39 -21.68
C ALA A 799 -34.67 16.63 -23.19
N ALA A 800 -35.90 16.87 -23.64
CA ALA A 800 -36.19 17.17 -25.04
C ALA A 800 -35.58 18.50 -25.53
N LEU A 801 -35.44 19.50 -24.64
CA LEU A 801 -34.70 20.74 -24.94
C LEU A 801 -33.20 20.47 -25.08
N GLU A 802 -32.63 19.64 -24.20
CA GLU A 802 -31.22 19.24 -24.24
C GLU A 802 -30.87 18.40 -25.48
N GLU A 803 -31.78 17.54 -25.93
CA GLU A 803 -31.67 16.79 -27.20
C GLU A 803 -31.60 17.70 -28.43
N MET A 804 -32.08 18.95 -28.32
CA MET A 804 -31.94 19.97 -29.36
C MET A 804 -30.63 20.77 -29.26
N ASN A 805 -29.66 20.30 -28.47
CA ASN A 805 -28.40 20.97 -28.14
C ASN A 805 -28.59 22.30 -27.39
N LEU A 806 -29.65 22.41 -26.59
CA LEU A 806 -29.75 23.47 -25.60
C LEU A 806 -29.05 23.02 -24.32
N THR A 807 -28.30 23.88 -23.65
CA THR A 807 -27.62 23.57 -22.40
C THR A 807 -28.32 24.32 -21.28
N ARG A 808 -28.79 23.59 -20.27
CA ARG A 808 -29.42 24.20 -19.10
C ARG A 808 -28.39 24.97 -18.28
N VAL A 809 -28.74 26.17 -17.86
CA VAL A 809 -27.97 27.03 -16.94
C VAL A 809 -28.80 27.31 -15.71
N GLY A 810 -28.41 26.69 -14.60
CA GLY A 810 -29.09 26.77 -13.31
C GLY A 810 -28.37 25.87 -12.33
#